data_AF-A0AAN7B7D7-F1
#
_entry.id   AF-A0AAN7B7D7-F1
#
_cell.length_a   1.000
_cell.length_b   1.000
_cell.length_c   1.000
_cell.angle_alpha   90.00
_cell.angle_beta   90.00
_cell.angle_gamma   90.00
#
_symmetry.space_group_name_H-M   'P 1'
#
loop_
_entity.id
_entity.type
_entity.pdbx_description
1 polymer ?
#
loop_
_entity_poly.entity_id
_entity_poly.type
_entity_poly.pdbx_seq_one_letter_code
_entity_poly.pdbx_strand_id
1 'polypeptide(L)'
;MASGRTGSSSSFTSSSMSAPASHAHQASPLDSTFTPTSAVSAVSSESSAPLTPLGPLDLGPPGYHAAIKLYEHTPNETTVYLGPWEIMGSNPRRVVWQCSYQGEVLEHFLPSDDPGDVLPYSLHAQHRRFGDARDMELYLTFHEAHRIRYTTINGVLHDEYVEVKYEFTTVDSSIQFQSDIRRRDLIDWFDVDVVWSDSHRRTDSYGNVRGLGTIQRMKLWRDRYSTFHYITFYANHRRRWKEYLVHDFEDEVRHRDDRHRRLQIIARGATPRRGSGSSESSQGHNRDRRFSASSLFRQRQPSTSSSSSNANAAGAGGSSSANGPALDVRYLGIQFIEQWNHVRAADGEVGVAFPPNHVELESPQINGMVGYSAPEMFGSLPTNTAAIQSYHQAGRELQQRAKMKKKIILAVNAGSSSVKVSVYKAQLGEAPVQIAEGSLSGLTAPPPTLDYSRRGKNIVKDGDVREKADTQQAAFDVLMKTFMNDDELPELSSKDDIGIVCHRIVHGGDFSRPQLISDGTYTQLEKLNDLAPLHNANSLGIVHQCVEDLPGADSVACFDSQFHATIPEHIRTYPINQEIARSNHLRKYGFHGISYAFITRATAEFLGKKPDELNIIALHLGSGASACAIKGGKSWDTSMGLTPLAGLPGATRSGSVDPSLVFHYASDVGKLSPSSTKELHISRAEEILNKESGWKALTGTTNFGTISSNPDNDPAMQLAFDLVVDRICGFIGSYFVSLRGQVDALVFAGGIGEKSERLRSEVVDQVSCLGFSIDEDVNKTRMEKTVTDIGGSSSKRRVLVCQTDEQFEMARSCAEDEAFW
;
A
#
# COMPACT_ATOMS: atom_id res chain seq x y z
N MET A 1 -20.14 80.11 0.99
CA MET A 1 -20.50 79.69 -0.38
C MET A 1 -20.68 78.17 -0.34
N ALA A 2 -21.93 77.70 -0.47
CA ALA A 2 -22.42 76.87 -1.58
C ALA A 2 -21.95 75.39 -1.50
N SER A 3 -22.72 74.45 -0.93
CA SER A 3 -23.90 73.70 -1.48
C SER A 3 -23.51 72.30 -2.01
N GLY A 4 -24.15 71.17 -1.68
CA GLY A 4 -25.22 70.85 -0.71
C GLY A 4 -25.84 69.44 -0.94
N ARG A 5 -26.69 68.96 0.01
CA ARG A 5 -27.67 67.82 -0.07
C ARG A 5 -27.11 66.36 -0.25
N THR A 6 -27.68 65.25 0.28
CA THR A 6 -28.82 64.94 1.20
C THR A 6 -28.80 63.46 1.66
N GLY A 7 -29.20 63.15 2.92
CA GLY A 7 -29.77 61.86 3.43
C GLY A 7 -28.90 60.57 3.43
N SER A 8 -28.72 59.73 4.47
CA SER A 8 -29.44 59.42 5.74
C SER A 8 -30.87 58.89 5.56
N SER A 9 -31.33 57.77 6.16
CA SER A 9 -30.72 56.84 7.14
C SER A 9 -31.40 55.46 7.22
N SER A 10 -30.76 54.53 7.94
CA SER A 10 -31.25 53.28 8.57
C SER A 10 -32.57 53.43 9.38
N SER A 11 -33.28 52.40 9.90
CA SER A 11 -32.81 51.24 10.70
C SER A 11 -33.86 50.11 10.91
N PHE A 12 -33.44 49.02 11.59
CA PHE A 12 -34.21 47.87 12.10
C PHE A 12 -35.41 48.19 13.02
N THR A 13 -36.37 47.25 13.14
CA THR A 13 -36.91 46.72 14.43
C THR A 13 -37.83 45.49 14.23
N SER A 14 -38.06 44.68 15.27
CA SER A 14 -38.93 43.48 15.26
C SER A 14 -40.14 43.62 16.19
N SER A 15 -41.20 42.81 15.98
CA SER A 15 -41.73 41.82 16.96
C SER A 15 -43.22 41.41 16.79
N SER A 16 -43.45 40.11 16.97
CA SER A 16 -44.64 39.42 17.56
C SER A 16 -46.10 39.57 17.04
N MET A 17 -46.57 38.45 16.45
CA MET A 17 -47.82 37.68 16.76
C MET A 17 -49.24 38.27 16.66
N SER A 18 -50.06 37.70 15.75
CA SER A 18 -51.34 37.01 16.05
C SER A 18 -51.90 36.30 14.79
N ALA A 19 -52.85 35.37 14.94
CA ALA A 19 -53.31 34.40 13.93
C ALA A 19 -54.87 34.27 13.95
N PRO A 20 -55.54 33.32 13.26
CA PRO A 20 -55.47 32.83 11.86
C PRO A 20 -56.85 32.68 11.16
N ALA A 21 -56.87 32.31 9.86
CA ALA A 21 -57.87 31.43 9.19
C ALA A 21 -57.45 31.18 7.71
N SER A 22 -57.76 30.09 6.98
CA SER A 22 -58.14 28.70 7.32
C SER A 22 -58.24 27.85 6.03
N HIS A 23 -57.62 26.65 5.98
CA HIS A 23 -57.81 25.54 4.99
C HIS A 23 -57.56 25.85 3.48
N ALA A 24 -57.13 24.93 2.61
CA ALA A 24 -56.91 23.47 2.65
C ALA A 24 -55.87 23.08 1.53
N HIS A 25 -55.45 21.83 1.25
CA HIS A 25 -55.68 20.49 1.82
C HIS A 25 -54.47 19.58 1.49
N GLN A 26 -53.97 18.81 2.47
CA GLN A 26 -53.52 17.37 2.43
C GLN A 26 -52.53 16.82 1.37
N ALA A 27 -51.76 15.75 1.64
CA ALA A 27 -51.20 15.17 2.89
C ALA A 27 -50.24 14.01 2.55
N SER A 28 -49.25 13.76 3.41
CA SER A 28 -48.37 12.56 3.45
C SER A 28 -49.10 11.39 4.22
N PRO A 29 -48.48 10.27 4.72
CA PRO A 29 -47.07 10.03 5.10
C PRO A 29 -46.48 8.60 4.89
N LEU A 30 -45.30 8.42 5.50
CA LEU A 30 -44.47 7.23 5.79
C LEU A 30 -45.29 6.11 6.53
N ASP A 31 -44.85 4.84 6.68
CA ASP A 31 -43.64 4.40 7.40
C ASP A 31 -43.37 2.86 7.42
N SER A 32 -42.19 2.46 7.90
CA SER A 32 -41.83 1.19 8.61
C SER A 32 -41.60 -0.20 7.91
N THR A 33 -40.35 -0.68 8.03
CA THR A 33 -39.80 -2.05 8.27
C THR A 33 -40.64 -3.33 8.21
N PHE A 34 -40.11 -4.42 7.59
CA PHE A 34 -39.73 -5.71 8.25
C PHE A 34 -39.05 -6.74 7.29
N THR A 35 -38.16 -7.59 7.83
CA THR A 35 -37.72 -8.93 7.33
C THR A 35 -38.14 -9.98 8.40
N PRO A 36 -38.40 -11.29 8.14
CA PRO A 36 -37.45 -12.23 7.50
C PRO A 36 -38.01 -13.55 6.84
N THR A 37 -37.09 -14.49 6.52
CA THR A 37 -37.20 -15.99 6.47
C THR A 37 -37.98 -16.74 5.36
N SER A 38 -37.19 -17.41 4.50
CA SER A 38 -37.13 -18.87 4.18
C SER A 38 -38.38 -19.79 4.22
N ALA A 39 -38.69 -20.49 3.09
CA ALA A 39 -38.79 -21.98 2.99
C ALA A 39 -39.32 -22.55 1.62
N VAL A 40 -38.41 -23.17 0.85
CA VAL A 40 -38.45 -24.51 0.19
C VAL A 40 -39.79 -25.15 -0.32
N SER A 41 -39.80 -25.43 -1.65
CA SER A 41 -40.42 -26.55 -2.42
C SER A 41 -41.94 -26.79 -2.55
N ALA A 42 -42.41 -26.90 -3.80
CA ALA A 42 -42.95 -28.14 -4.41
C ALA A 42 -43.14 -28.02 -5.95
N VAL A 43 -43.29 -29.14 -6.67
CA VAL A 43 -43.14 -29.29 -8.15
C VAL A 43 -44.43 -29.73 -8.85
N SER A 44 -44.76 -29.13 -10.02
CA SER A 44 -45.51 -29.69 -11.18
C SER A 44 -45.96 -28.53 -12.11
N SER A 45 -46.06 -28.61 -13.44
CA SER A 45 -45.63 -29.58 -14.48
C SER A 45 -45.72 -28.88 -15.86
N GLU A 46 -45.15 -29.48 -16.90
CA GLU A 46 -45.04 -28.98 -18.30
C GLU A 46 -46.44 -28.72 -18.97
N SER A 47 -46.60 -28.01 -20.11
CA SER A 47 -45.69 -27.73 -21.23
C SER A 47 -46.16 -26.55 -22.14
N SER A 48 -45.34 -26.24 -23.16
CA SER A 48 -45.62 -25.47 -24.40
C SER A 48 -45.67 -23.92 -24.35
N ALA A 49 -44.67 -23.30 -24.99
CA ALA A 49 -44.58 -21.86 -25.26
C ALA A 49 -45.17 -21.50 -26.64
N PRO A 50 -45.41 -20.20 -26.92
CA PRO A 50 -44.48 -19.52 -27.83
C PRO A 50 -43.86 -18.23 -27.27
N LEU A 51 -42.74 -17.83 -27.88
CA LEU A 51 -41.88 -16.71 -27.50
C LEU A 51 -42.50 -15.32 -27.74
N THR A 52 -42.49 -14.43 -26.74
CA THR A 52 -42.25 -12.98 -26.91
C THR A 52 -41.88 -12.32 -25.57
N PRO A 53 -41.30 -11.11 -25.61
CA PRO A 53 -39.87 -10.87 -25.59
C PRO A 53 -39.26 -10.93 -24.17
N LEU A 54 -37.96 -11.21 -24.08
CA LEU A 54 -37.20 -11.01 -22.85
C LEU A 54 -37.27 -9.53 -22.44
N GLY A 55 -37.84 -9.25 -21.26
CA GLY A 55 -37.65 -7.97 -20.59
C GLY A 55 -36.17 -7.75 -20.23
N PRO A 56 -35.75 -6.51 -19.91
CA PRO A 56 -34.36 -6.24 -19.55
C PRO A 56 -33.97 -7.10 -18.35
N LEU A 57 -32.99 -7.97 -18.55
CA LEU A 57 -32.45 -8.83 -17.51
C LEU A 57 -31.71 -7.94 -16.49
N ASP A 58 -32.15 -7.94 -15.24
CA ASP A 58 -31.46 -7.24 -14.16
C ASP A 58 -30.18 -8.01 -13.80
N LEU A 59 -29.05 -7.58 -14.37
CA LEU A 59 -27.75 -8.24 -14.30
C LEU A 59 -26.89 -7.78 -13.10
N GLY A 60 -27.48 -7.08 -12.13
CA GLY A 60 -26.76 -6.57 -10.97
C GLY A 60 -25.89 -5.33 -11.29
N PRO A 61 -24.87 -5.03 -10.45
CA PRO A 61 -24.04 -3.84 -10.63
C PRO A 61 -23.28 -3.87 -11.98
N PRO A 62 -23.14 -2.74 -12.68
CA PRO A 62 -22.46 -2.71 -13.97
C PRO A 62 -20.96 -2.95 -13.80
N GLY A 63 -20.37 -3.78 -14.65
CA GLY A 63 -18.90 -3.90 -14.68
C GLY A 63 -18.32 -4.85 -15.72
N TYR A 64 -18.69 -6.13 -15.67
CA TYR A 64 -17.86 -7.20 -16.24
C TYR A 64 -18.67 -8.15 -17.14
N HIS A 65 -18.64 -7.90 -18.44
CA HIS A 65 -19.21 -8.79 -19.44
C HIS A 65 -18.24 -9.04 -20.60
N ALA A 66 -18.25 -10.29 -21.08
CA ALA A 66 -17.60 -10.71 -22.30
C ALA A 66 -18.53 -11.64 -23.09
N ALA A 67 -18.24 -11.87 -24.37
CA ALA A 67 -18.90 -12.89 -25.18
C ALA A 67 -17.86 -13.77 -25.87
N ILE A 68 -18.13 -15.09 -25.96
CA ILE A 68 -17.32 -16.08 -26.67
C ILE A 68 -18.17 -16.81 -27.71
N LYS A 69 -17.58 -17.13 -28.86
CA LYS A 69 -18.20 -17.99 -29.88
C LYS A 69 -17.67 -19.42 -29.77
N LEU A 70 -18.57 -20.39 -29.65
CA LEU A 70 -18.18 -21.81 -29.52
C LEU A 70 -17.88 -22.49 -30.86
N TYR A 71 -18.57 -22.09 -31.94
CA TYR A 71 -18.48 -22.76 -33.24
C TYR A 71 -18.47 -21.77 -34.42
N GLU A 72 -17.43 -20.95 -34.51
CA GLU A 72 -17.30 -19.91 -35.53
C GLU A 72 -17.38 -20.46 -36.97
N HIS A 73 -18.17 -19.79 -37.82
CA HIS A 73 -18.39 -20.13 -39.23
C HIS A 73 -19.04 -21.51 -39.49
N THR A 74 -19.73 -22.08 -38.49
CA THR A 74 -20.50 -23.32 -38.63
C THR A 74 -22.03 -23.06 -38.59
N PRO A 75 -22.87 -24.01 -39.03
CA PRO A 75 -24.32 -23.95 -38.80
C PRO A 75 -24.73 -23.89 -37.32
N ASN A 76 -23.83 -24.24 -36.40
CA ASN A 76 -24.07 -24.29 -34.96
C ASN A 76 -23.45 -23.08 -34.21
N GLU A 77 -23.06 -22.01 -34.93
CA GLU A 77 -22.41 -20.84 -34.34
C GLU A 77 -23.24 -20.24 -33.18
N THR A 78 -22.73 -20.43 -31.96
CA THR A 78 -23.39 -20.02 -30.72
C THR A 78 -22.50 -19.02 -29.99
N THR A 79 -23.05 -17.84 -29.69
CA THR A 79 -22.41 -16.82 -28.86
C THR A 79 -22.90 -16.97 -27.41
N VAL A 80 -21.99 -17.27 -26.49
CA VAL A 80 -22.28 -17.36 -25.05
C VAL A 80 -21.91 -16.04 -24.40
N TYR A 81 -22.87 -15.44 -23.68
CA TYR A 81 -22.66 -14.24 -22.88
C TYR A 81 -22.13 -14.62 -21.50
N LEU A 82 -21.06 -13.95 -21.09
CA LEU A 82 -20.27 -14.23 -19.90
C LEU A 82 -20.42 -13.05 -18.92
N GLY A 83 -20.63 -13.38 -17.65
CA GLY A 83 -20.60 -12.44 -16.53
C GLY A 83 -19.24 -12.46 -15.83
N PRO A 84 -19.19 -12.42 -14.48
CA PRO A 84 -17.95 -12.52 -13.72
C PRO A 84 -17.18 -13.83 -13.97
N TRP A 85 -15.86 -13.76 -13.84
CA TRP A 85 -14.96 -14.91 -13.90
C TRP A 85 -14.24 -15.15 -12.57
N GLU A 86 -13.91 -16.41 -12.30
CA GLU A 86 -12.98 -16.83 -11.26
C GLU A 86 -11.85 -17.66 -11.88
N ILE A 87 -10.65 -17.64 -11.27
CA ILE A 87 -9.52 -18.46 -11.72
C ILE A 87 -9.31 -19.59 -10.71
N MET A 88 -9.52 -20.82 -11.17
CA MET A 88 -9.52 -22.02 -10.33
C MET A 88 -8.38 -22.99 -10.69
N GLY A 89 -7.92 -23.72 -9.67
CA GLY A 89 -6.99 -24.84 -9.83
C GLY A 89 -5.52 -24.45 -9.98
N SER A 90 -4.66 -25.45 -9.80
CA SER A 90 -3.20 -25.34 -9.95
C SER A 90 -2.60 -26.32 -10.96
N ASN A 91 -3.38 -27.30 -11.45
CA ASN A 91 -3.08 -28.15 -12.61
C ASN A 91 -4.33 -28.96 -13.03
N PRO A 92 -4.91 -28.74 -14.23
CA PRO A 92 -4.76 -27.56 -15.07
C PRO A 92 -5.48 -26.36 -14.46
N ARG A 93 -4.83 -25.19 -14.49
CA ARG A 93 -5.44 -23.90 -14.18
C ARG A 93 -6.54 -23.57 -15.21
N ARG A 94 -7.68 -23.07 -14.74
CA ARG A 94 -8.82 -22.71 -15.60
C ARG A 94 -9.52 -21.43 -15.16
N VAL A 95 -10.10 -20.73 -16.11
CA VAL A 95 -11.04 -19.64 -15.87
C VAL A 95 -12.44 -20.24 -15.85
N VAL A 96 -13.24 -19.90 -14.85
CA VAL A 96 -14.65 -20.31 -14.75
C VAL A 96 -15.52 -19.06 -14.84
N TRP A 97 -16.34 -18.99 -15.88
CA TRP A 97 -17.27 -17.89 -16.13
C TRP A 97 -18.67 -18.29 -15.67
N GLN A 98 -19.32 -17.41 -14.91
CA GLN A 98 -20.76 -17.47 -14.70
C GLN A 98 -21.44 -16.88 -15.94
N CYS A 99 -22.20 -17.68 -16.70
CA CYS A 99 -22.85 -17.21 -17.92
C CYS A 99 -24.13 -16.43 -17.61
N SER A 100 -24.60 -15.61 -18.55
CA SER A 100 -25.75 -14.70 -18.31
C SER A 100 -27.10 -15.41 -18.14
N TYR A 101 -27.19 -16.72 -18.43
CA TYR A 101 -28.38 -17.54 -18.18
C TYR A 101 -28.20 -18.38 -16.91
N GLN A 102 -29.27 -18.51 -16.12
CA GLN A 102 -29.21 -19.19 -14.81
C GLN A 102 -28.80 -20.67 -14.95
N GLY A 103 -27.76 -21.06 -14.19
CA GLY A 103 -27.26 -22.44 -14.16
C GLY A 103 -26.31 -22.80 -15.31
N GLU A 104 -25.89 -21.84 -16.12
CA GLU A 104 -24.88 -22.03 -17.15
C GLU A 104 -23.48 -21.61 -16.69
N VAL A 105 -22.49 -22.45 -16.97
CA VAL A 105 -21.09 -22.25 -16.59
C VAL A 105 -20.18 -22.58 -17.77
N LEU A 106 -19.19 -21.72 -18.02
CA LEU A 106 -18.14 -21.96 -19.02
C LEU A 106 -16.77 -22.06 -18.36
N GLU A 107 -16.12 -23.22 -18.46
CA GLU A 107 -14.76 -23.47 -18.02
C GLU A 107 -13.79 -23.35 -19.21
N HIS A 108 -12.85 -22.42 -19.14
CA HIS A 108 -11.75 -22.23 -20.10
C HIS A 108 -10.45 -22.74 -19.47
N PHE A 109 -9.97 -23.88 -19.94
CA PHE A 109 -8.73 -24.48 -19.45
C PHE A 109 -7.53 -23.77 -20.11
N LEU A 110 -6.58 -23.29 -19.29
CA LEU A 110 -5.37 -22.62 -19.77
C LEU A 110 -4.30 -23.66 -20.16
N PRO A 111 -3.42 -23.35 -21.13
CA PRO A 111 -2.47 -24.32 -21.70
C PRO A 111 -1.23 -24.55 -20.83
N SER A 112 -0.96 -23.65 -19.87
CA SER A 112 0.12 -23.75 -18.89
C SER A 112 -0.39 -23.29 -17.52
N ASP A 113 0.14 -23.90 -16.46
CA ASP A 113 -0.06 -23.43 -15.09
C ASP A 113 0.83 -22.22 -14.76
N ASP A 114 1.93 -22.01 -15.51
CA ASP A 114 2.73 -20.78 -15.44
C ASP A 114 1.95 -19.62 -16.08
N PRO A 115 1.59 -18.57 -15.31
CA PRO A 115 0.91 -17.39 -15.85
C PRO A 115 1.70 -16.63 -16.91
N GLY A 116 3.03 -16.77 -16.94
CA GLY A 116 3.91 -16.12 -17.92
C GLY A 116 3.71 -16.62 -19.34
N ASP A 117 3.45 -17.93 -19.51
CA ASP A 117 3.21 -18.59 -20.80
C ASP A 117 1.85 -18.22 -21.41
N VAL A 118 0.91 -17.75 -20.59
CA VAL A 118 -0.43 -17.37 -21.03
C VAL A 118 -0.35 -15.98 -21.68
N LEU A 119 -0.31 -15.96 -23.02
CA LEU A 119 -0.18 -14.74 -23.83
C LEU A 119 -1.48 -14.43 -24.61
N PRO A 120 -2.53 -13.88 -23.97
CA PRO A 120 -3.68 -13.31 -24.69
C PRO A 120 -3.24 -12.14 -25.54
N TYR A 121 -3.91 -11.90 -26.66
CA TYR A 121 -3.63 -10.71 -27.48
C TYR A 121 -4.85 -10.02 -28.07
N SER A 122 -4.71 -8.70 -28.19
CA SER A 122 -5.66 -7.78 -28.80
C SER A 122 -5.73 -8.01 -30.31
N LEU A 123 -6.93 -8.21 -30.87
CA LEU A 123 -7.11 -8.36 -32.32
C LEU A 123 -6.89 -7.03 -33.05
N HIS A 124 -5.79 -6.93 -33.78
CA HIS A 124 -5.39 -5.69 -34.46
C HIS A 124 -6.22 -5.39 -35.71
N ALA A 125 -6.17 -4.14 -36.18
CA ALA A 125 -7.05 -3.46 -37.15
C ALA A 125 -7.15 -4.01 -38.60
N GLN A 126 -6.88 -5.29 -38.85
CA GLN A 126 -7.16 -5.92 -40.16
C GLN A 126 -8.64 -6.31 -40.34
N HIS A 127 -9.45 -6.30 -39.28
CA HIS A 127 -10.83 -6.82 -39.31
C HIS A 127 -11.96 -5.80 -39.06
N ARG A 128 -11.70 -4.66 -38.41
CA ARG A 128 -12.66 -3.54 -38.25
C ARG A 128 -11.95 -2.18 -38.22
N ARG A 129 -12.67 -1.11 -38.56
CA ARG A 129 -12.24 0.28 -38.28
C ARG A 129 -12.52 0.59 -36.81
N PHE A 130 -11.53 1.13 -36.09
CA PHE A 130 -11.67 1.56 -34.70
C PHE A 130 -11.72 3.10 -34.61
N GLY A 131 -12.35 3.61 -33.55
CA GLY A 131 -12.47 5.06 -33.31
C GLY A 131 -11.44 5.56 -32.31
N ASP A 132 -11.39 4.95 -31.13
CA ASP A 132 -10.32 5.12 -30.14
C ASP A 132 -9.30 3.98 -30.31
N ALA A 133 -8.02 4.28 -30.13
CA ALA A 133 -6.96 3.27 -30.06
C ALA A 133 -7.18 2.28 -28.89
N ARG A 134 -7.92 2.70 -27.85
CA ARG A 134 -8.32 1.85 -26.72
C ARG A 134 -9.30 0.74 -27.12
N ASP A 135 -10.14 0.96 -28.15
CA ASP A 135 -11.16 -0.01 -28.60
C ASP A 135 -10.56 -1.36 -29.03
N MET A 136 -9.29 -1.38 -29.47
CA MET A 136 -8.60 -2.61 -29.85
C MET A 136 -8.41 -3.58 -28.67
N GLU A 137 -8.42 -3.09 -27.43
CA GLU A 137 -8.33 -3.96 -26.24
C GLU A 137 -9.64 -4.72 -25.96
N LEU A 138 -10.78 -4.33 -26.54
CA LEU A 138 -12.06 -5.01 -26.33
C LEU A 138 -12.08 -6.44 -26.88
N TYR A 139 -11.17 -6.79 -27.79
CA TYR A 139 -11.16 -8.07 -28.51
C TYR A 139 -9.91 -8.87 -28.18
N LEU A 140 -10.05 -9.95 -27.40
CA LEU A 140 -8.95 -10.84 -27.05
C LEU A 140 -9.06 -12.19 -27.76
N THR A 141 -7.93 -12.73 -28.18
CA THR A 141 -7.82 -14.12 -28.64
C THR A 141 -6.51 -14.75 -28.18
N PHE A 142 -6.35 -16.05 -28.45
CA PHE A 142 -5.16 -16.85 -28.17
C PHE A 142 -4.62 -17.46 -29.48
N HIS A 143 -3.33 -17.78 -29.52
CA HIS A 143 -2.69 -18.30 -30.74
C HIS A 143 -3.10 -19.76 -31.02
N GLU A 144 -3.47 -20.51 -29.98
CA GLU A 144 -3.71 -21.95 -30.03
C GLU A 144 -5.14 -22.24 -29.57
N ALA A 145 -5.71 -23.37 -30.01
CA ALA A 145 -7.01 -23.79 -29.54
C ALA A 145 -6.92 -24.22 -28.07
N HIS A 146 -7.79 -23.67 -27.22
CA HIS A 146 -7.85 -24.03 -25.80
C HIS A 146 -9.10 -24.89 -25.57
N ARG A 147 -9.03 -25.78 -24.59
CA ARG A 147 -10.21 -26.57 -24.20
C ARG A 147 -11.25 -25.67 -23.52
N ILE A 148 -12.45 -25.63 -24.09
CA ILE A 148 -13.62 -24.97 -23.53
C ILE A 148 -14.63 -26.03 -23.15
N ARG A 149 -15.10 -26.02 -21.90
CA ARG A 149 -16.30 -26.75 -21.49
C ARG A 149 -17.42 -25.76 -21.20
N TYR A 150 -18.57 -25.92 -21.85
CA TYR A 150 -19.78 -25.17 -21.56
C TYR A 150 -20.86 -26.14 -21.06
N THR A 151 -21.34 -25.88 -19.85
CA THR A 151 -22.30 -26.72 -19.12
C THR A 151 -23.56 -25.93 -18.88
N THR A 152 -24.71 -26.55 -19.18
CA THR A 152 -26.05 -26.00 -18.94
C THR A 152 -26.75 -26.80 -17.86
N ILE A 153 -27.94 -26.37 -17.44
CA ILE A 153 -28.83 -27.14 -16.55
C ILE A 153 -29.15 -28.56 -17.05
N ASN A 154 -29.02 -28.81 -18.36
CA ASN A 154 -29.27 -30.11 -19.00
C ASN A 154 -27.99 -30.96 -19.16
N GLY A 155 -26.84 -30.49 -18.67
CA GLY A 155 -25.54 -31.15 -18.79
C GLY A 155 -24.55 -30.42 -19.68
N VAL A 156 -23.44 -31.10 -19.99
CA VAL A 156 -22.35 -30.57 -20.82
C VAL A 156 -22.81 -30.47 -22.28
N LEU A 157 -22.82 -29.26 -22.82
CA LEU A 157 -23.25 -28.97 -24.19
C LEU A 157 -22.06 -28.88 -25.16
N HIS A 158 -20.87 -28.52 -24.64
CA HIS A 158 -19.61 -28.45 -25.39
C HIS A 158 -18.45 -28.82 -24.46
N ASP A 159 -17.47 -29.59 -24.92
CA ASP A 159 -16.21 -29.90 -24.21
C ASP A 159 -15.11 -30.28 -25.23
N GLU A 160 -14.67 -29.29 -26.02
CA GLU A 160 -13.71 -29.48 -27.11
C GLU A 160 -12.60 -28.40 -27.09
N TYR A 161 -11.57 -28.59 -27.91
CA TYR A 161 -10.51 -27.58 -28.13
C TYR A 161 -10.93 -26.65 -29.27
N VAL A 162 -11.14 -25.37 -28.97
CA VAL A 162 -11.60 -24.34 -29.93
C VAL A 162 -10.73 -23.09 -29.90
N GLU A 163 -10.75 -22.31 -30.99
CA GLU A 163 -10.11 -20.97 -31.01
C GLU A 163 -10.92 -20.02 -30.13
N VAL A 164 -10.33 -19.52 -29.05
CA VAL A 164 -11.04 -18.72 -28.05
C VAL A 164 -10.96 -17.25 -28.37
N LYS A 165 -12.09 -16.66 -28.77
CA LYS A 165 -12.25 -15.21 -29.03
C LYS A 165 -13.22 -14.60 -28.03
N TYR A 166 -12.76 -13.61 -27.26
CA TYR A 166 -13.55 -12.83 -26.31
C TYR A 166 -13.81 -11.41 -26.84
N GLU A 167 -15.07 -10.96 -26.82
CA GLU A 167 -15.49 -9.57 -27.04
C GLU A 167 -16.00 -8.98 -25.71
N PHE A 168 -15.26 -8.03 -25.13
CA PHE A 168 -15.57 -7.37 -23.86
C PHE A 168 -16.43 -6.11 -24.06
N THR A 169 -17.26 -5.79 -23.07
CA THR A 169 -18.06 -4.55 -23.09
C THR A 169 -17.28 -3.31 -22.67
N THR A 170 -16.17 -3.45 -21.93
CA THR A 170 -15.30 -2.32 -21.54
C THR A 170 -13.82 -2.68 -21.64
N VAL A 171 -12.99 -1.67 -21.93
CA VAL A 171 -11.53 -1.80 -22.01
C VAL A 171 -10.94 -2.24 -20.67
N ASP A 172 -11.43 -1.68 -19.57
CA ASP A 172 -10.95 -1.99 -18.22
C ASP A 172 -11.23 -3.45 -17.84
N SER A 173 -12.38 -4.01 -18.26
CA SER A 173 -12.69 -5.44 -18.06
C SER A 173 -11.70 -6.36 -18.78
N SER A 174 -11.35 -6.02 -20.03
CA SER A 174 -10.37 -6.77 -20.81
C SER A 174 -8.97 -6.68 -20.20
N ILE A 175 -8.55 -5.48 -19.76
CA ILE A 175 -7.24 -5.29 -19.11
C ILE A 175 -7.18 -6.09 -17.81
N GLN A 176 -8.23 -6.03 -16.97
CA GLN A 176 -8.31 -6.79 -15.73
C GLN A 176 -8.25 -8.30 -16.00
N PHE A 177 -9.02 -8.81 -16.97
CA PHE A 177 -9.00 -10.22 -17.36
C PHE A 177 -7.61 -10.68 -17.82
N GLN A 178 -6.96 -9.91 -18.71
CA GLN A 178 -5.57 -10.17 -19.11
C GLN A 178 -4.66 -10.22 -17.90
N SER A 179 -4.73 -9.22 -17.01
CA SER A 179 -3.87 -9.15 -15.85
C SER A 179 -4.07 -10.30 -14.84
N ASP A 180 -5.30 -10.80 -14.70
CA ASP A 180 -5.60 -11.94 -13.83
C ASP A 180 -5.13 -13.27 -14.42
N ILE A 181 -5.38 -13.54 -15.71
CA ILE A 181 -4.88 -14.77 -16.33
C ILE A 181 -3.34 -14.77 -16.42
N ARG A 182 -2.70 -13.61 -16.55
CA ARG A 182 -1.24 -13.48 -16.59
C ARG A 182 -0.56 -13.32 -15.23
N ARG A 183 -1.31 -13.07 -14.15
CA ARG A 183 -0.77 -12.63 -12.84
C ARG A 183 0.19 -11.43 -12.95
N ARG A 184 -0.05 -10.52 -13.91
CA ARG A 184 0.78 -9.33 -14.19
C ARG A 184 -0.08 -8.11 -14.46
N ASP A 185 0.28 -6.95 -13.91
CA ASP A 185 -0.44 -5.71 -14.15
C ASP A 185 0.04 -5.07 -15.47
N LEU A 186 -0.90 -4.71 -16.35
CA LEU A 186 -0.59 -3.89 -17.52
C LEU A 186 -0.30 -2.45 -17.06
N ILE A 187 0.94 -1.99 -17.22
CA ILE A 187 1.35 -0.63 -16.82
C ILE A 187 0.92 0.38 -17.88
N ASP A 188 1.26 0.11 -19.14
CA ASP A 188 0.96 0.99 -20.27
C ASP A 188 1.11 0.23 -21.60
N TRP A 189 0.62 0.81 -22.69
CA TRP A 189 0.79 0.27 -24.04
C TRP A 189 1.07 1.36 -25.07
N PHE A 190 1.79 0.98 -26.13
CA PHE A 190 2.33 1.89 -27.12
C PHE A 190 2.14 1.31 -28.51
N ASP A 191 1.53 2.11 -29.38
CA ASP A 191 1.39 1.76 -30.79
C ASP A 191 2.68 2.17 -31.53
N VAL A 192 3.52 1.20 -31.88
CA VAL A 192 4.88 1.42 -32.41
C VAL A 192 5.06 0.82 -33.82
N ASP A 193 5.75 1.53 -34.73
CA ASP A 193 6.24 0.88 -35.95
C ASP A 193 7.57 0.17 -35.63
N VAL A 194 7.58 -1.15 -35.76
CA VAL A 194 8.77 -1.97 -35.47
C VAL A 194 9.63 -2.12 -36.72
N VAL A 195 10.87 -1.65 -36.64
CA VAL A 195 11.86 -1.71 -37.72
C VAL A 195 12.89 -2.80 -37.40
N TRP A 196 12.84 -3.88 -38.19
CA TRP A 196 13.73 -5.04 -38.05
C TRP A 196 15.02 -4.83 -38.86
N SER A 197 16.19 -5.01 -38.25
CA SER A 197 17.49 -5.05 -38.93
C SER A 197 18.26 -6.34 -38.61
N ASP A 198 19.12 -6.77 -39.54
CA ASP A 198 20.03 -7.90 -39.30
C ASP A 198 21.31 -7.48 -38.55
N SER A 199 22.08 -8.46 -38.10
CA SER A 199 23.26 -8.26 -37.25
C SER A 199 24.42 -7.51 -37.92
N HIS A 200 24.36 -7.26 -39.24
CA HIS A 200 25.51 -6.88 -40.06
C HIS A 200 25.54 -5.41 -40.51
N ARG A 201 24.88 -4.49 -39.78
CA ARG A 201 25.02 -3.02 -39.92
C ARG A 201 24.92 -2.48 -41.36
N ARG A 202 24.01 -3.02 -42.19
CA ARG A 202 23.64 -2.40 -43.49
C ARG A 202 22.33 -1.64 -43.41
N THR A 203 22.42 -0.44 -42.87
CA THR A 203 21.60 0.70 -43.31
C THR A 203 22.57 1.86 -43.53
N ASP A 204 22.83 2.19 -44.79
CA ASP A 204 23.47 3.45 -45.14
C ASP A 204 22.46 4.60 -45.10
N SER A 205 22.90 5.81 -45.44
CA SER A 205 22.18 7.05 -45.15
C SER A 205 20.84 7.22 -45.88
N TYR A 206 20.49 6.38 -46.86
CA TYR A 206 19.20 6.40 -47.56
C TYR A 206 18.71 5.00 -48.02
N GLY A 207 18.43 4.11 -47.06
CA GLY A 207 17.31 3.16 -47.16
C GLY A 207 17.62 1.68 -47.48
N ASN A 208 17.05 0.79 -46.65
CA ASN A 208 16.21 -0.35 -47.08
C ASN A 208 15.69 -1.11 -45.84
N VAL A 209 14.48 -0.77 -45.40
CA VAL A 209 13.77 -1.50 -44.34
C VAL A 209 13.25 -2.81 -44.92
N ARG A 210 13.68 -3.98 -44.42
CA ARG A 210 13.22 -5.29 -44.94
C ARG A 210 11.72 -5.56 -44.72
N GLY A 211 11.09 -4.82 -43.80
CA GLY A 211 9.65 -4.81 -43.61
C GLY A 211 9.27 -3.79 -42.55
N LEU A 212 8.47 -2.79 -42.93
CA LEU A 212 7.91 -1.81 -42.01
C LEU A 212 6.59 -2.43 -41.50
N GLY A 213 6.63 -3.03 -40.31
CA GLY A 213 5.44 -3.59 -39.70
C GLY A 213 4.56 -2.46 -39.18
N THR A 214 3.55 -2.06 -39.97
CA THR A 214 2.58 -1.03 -39.60
C THR A 214 1.93 -1.32 -38.26
N ILE A 215 2.10 -0.40 -37.30
CA ILE A 215 1.43 -0.32 -36.00
C ILE A 215 1.37 -1.68 -35.28
N GLN A 216 2.31 -1.92 -34.37
CA GLN A 216 2.28 -3.02 -33.43
C GLN A 216 2.09 -2.48 -32.02
N ARG A 217 1.13 -3.02 -31.27
CA ARG A 217 0.94 -2.64 -29.87
C ARG A 217 2.00 -3.31 -28.99
N MET A 218 2.97 -2.54 -28.52
CA MET A 218 3.86 -2.91 -27.42
C MET A 218 3.09 -2.81 -26.10
N LYS A 219 3.12 -3.85 -25.26
CA LYS A 219 2.54 -3.82 -23.91
C LYS A 219 3.62 -3.95 -22.85
N LEU A 220 3.62 -3.04 -21.87
CA LEU A 220 4.53 -3.07 -20.72
C LEU A 220 3.79 -3.62 -19.50
N TRP A 221 4.30 -4.70 -18.93
CA TRP A 221 3.72 -5.40 -17.79
C TRP A 221 4.64 -5.32 -16.57
N ARG A 222 4.06 -5.29 -15.39
CA ARG A 222 4.73 -5.55 -14.12
C ARG A 222 4.23 -6.88 -13.57
N ASP A 223 5.14 -7.77 -13.18
CA ASP A 223 4.75 -8.98 -12.49
C ASP A 223 4.12 -8.67 -11.11
N ARG A 224 3.06 -9.39 -10.70
CA ARG A 224 2.40 -9.11 -9.40
C ARG A 224 3.19 -9.64 -8.20
N TYR A 225 4.16 -10.53 -8.42
CA TYR A 225 4.87 -11.27 -7.36
C TYR A 225 6.39 -11.02 -7.37
N SER A 226 6.89 -10.21 -8.32
CA SER A 226 8.30 -9.84 -8.44
C SER A 226 8.46 -8.42 -8.99
N THR A 227 9.66 -7.86 -8.89
CA THR A 227 10.00 -6.54 -9.44
C THR A 227 10.22 -6.54 -10.96
N PHE A 228 10.14 -7.72 -11.60
CA PHE A 228 10.39 -7.86 -13.02
C PHE A 228 9.32 -7.16 -13.87
N HIS A 229 9.82 -6.32 -14.77
CA HIS A 229 9.03 -5.69 -15.81
C HIS A 229 9.23 -6.46 -17.11
N TYR A 230 8.16 -6.65 -17.86
CA TYR A 230 8.14 -7.43 -19.09
C TYR A 230 7.57 -6.60 -20.24
N ILE A 231 8.13 -6.71 -21.43
CA ILE A 231 7.58 -6.08 -22.63
C ILE A 231 7.15 -7.17 -23.61
N THR A 232 5.88 -7.12 -24.04
CA THR A 232 5.33 -8.02 -25.06
C THR A 232 5.20 -7.31 -26.41
N PHE A 233 5.66 -7.96 -27.48
CA PHE A 233 5.64 -7.49 -28.87
C PHE A 233 5.05 -8.53 -29.81
N TYR A 234 4.44 -8.10 -30.93
CA TYR A 234 3.96 -9.00 -31.97
C TYR A 234 5.02 -9.27 -33.06
N ALA A 235 5.75 -10.39 -32.97
CA ALA A 235 6.84 -10.69 -33.89
C ALA A 235 6.34 -11.13 -35.28
N ASN A 236 6.40 -10.21 -36.26
CA ASN A 236 5.73 -10.33 -37.55
C ASN A 236 6.19 -11.55 -38.40
N HIS A 237 7.44 -12.00 -38.25
CA HIS A 237 7.99 -13.14 -39.00
C HIS A 237 7.36 -14.50 -38.63
N ARG A 238 6.68 -14.63 -37.48
CA ARG A 238 6.01 -15.89 -37.07
C ARG A 238 4.58 -15.71 -36.57
N ARG A 239 3.98 -14.52 -36.71
CA ARG A 239 2.64 -14.18 -36.17
C ARG A 239 2.46 -14.54 -34.68
N ARG A 240 3.55 -14.46 -33.90
CA ARG A 240 3.56 -14.83 -32.48
C ARG A 240 3.92 -13.63 -31.62
N TRP A 241 3.21 -13.49 -30.50
CA TRP A 241 3.65 -12.59 -29.45
C TRP A 241 4.90 -13.16 -28.78
N LYS A 242 5.85 -12.28 -28.48
CA LYS A 242 7.04 -12.59 -27.69
C LYS A 242 7.14 -11.63 -26.54
N GLU A 243 7.54 -12.15 -25.39
CA GLU A 243 7.83 -11.37 -24.20
C GLU A 243 9.33 -11.39 -23.90
N TYR A 244 9.82 -10.30 -23.31
CA TYR A 244 11.20 -10.09 -22.90
C TYR A 244 11.21 -9.43 -21.52
N LEU A 245 12.17 -9.74 -20.66
CA LEU A 245 12.36 -8.96 -19.44
C LEU A 245 13.00 -7.61 -19.81
N VAL A 246 12.59 -6.53 -19.14
CA VAL A 246 13.21 -5.21 -19.32
C VAL A 246 14.71 -5.23 -18.98
N HIS A 247 15.13 -6.10 -18.05
CA HIS A 247 16.54 -6.29 -17.69
C HIS A 247 17.39 -6.92 -18.80
N ASP A 248 16.78 -7.56 -19.80
CA ASP A 248 17.49 -8.09 -20.97
C ASP A 248 17.97 -6.97 -21.90
N PHE A 249 17.61 -5.70 -21.65
CA PHE A 249 18.01 -4.53 -22.42
C PHE A 249 19.10 -3.70 -21.71
N GLU A 250 19.88 -2.94 -22.49
CA GLU A 250 20.98 -2.11 -21.99
C GLU A 250 20.50 -0.93 -21.13
N ASP A 251 21.16 -0.68 -19.98
CA ASP A 251 20.78 0.41 -19.05
C ASP A 251 20.99 1.82 -19.63
N GLU A 252 21.78 1.94 -20.69
CA GLU A 252 22.17 3.22 -21.30
C GLU A 252 21.57 3.34 -22.70
N VAL A 253 20.72 4.35 -22.90
CA VAL A 253 20.18 4.70 -24.23
C VAL A 253 21.30 5.21 -25.12
N ARG A 254 21.93 4.31 -25.88
CA ARG A 254 23.13 4.64 -26.68
C ARG A 254 22.87 5.61 -27.84
N HIS A 255 21.66 5.64 -28.38
CA HIS A 255 21.28 6.57 -29.46
C HIS A 255 19.90 7.19 -29.24
N ARG A 256 19.91 8.50 -28.99
CA ARG A 256 18.74 9.38 -28.93
C ARG A 256 18.86 10.40 -30.07
N ASP A 257 17.97 10.33 -31.05
CA ASP A 257 17.88 11.35 -32.11
C ASP A 257 16.67 12.25 -31.86
N ASP A 258 16.92 13.35 -31.14
CA ASP A 258 15.90 14.35 -30.79
C ASP A 258 15.24 15.01 -32.01
N ARG A 259 15.88 14.98 -33.19
CA ARG A 259 15.29 15.55 -34.42
C ARG A 259 14.15 14.69 -34.98
N HIS A 260 14.13 13.39 -34.68
CA HIS A 260 13.13 12.45 -35.18
C HIS A 260 12.32 11.76 -34.07
N ARG A 261 12.54 12.11 -32.79
CA ARG A 261 11.98 11.44 -31.60
C ARG A 261 12.20 9.92 -31.61
N ARG A 262 13.35 9.46 -32.12
CA ARG A 262 13.68 8.03 -32.21
C ARG A 262 14.44 7.58 -30.97
N LEU A 263 13.96 6.49 -30.37
CA LEU A 263 14.58 5.81 -29.24
C LEU A 263 15.03 4.42 -29.69
N GLN A 264 16.34 4.15 -29.63
CA GLN A 264 16.88 2.82 -29.93
C GLN A 264 17.26 2.12 -28.63
N ILE A 265 16.71 0.92 -28.42
CA ILE A 265 16.96 0.07 -27.25
C ILE A 265 17.62 -1.22 -27.73
N ILE A 266 18.74 -1.61 -27.11
CA ILE A 266 19.55 -2.75 -27.50
C ILE A 266 19.40 -3.85 -26.45
N ALA A 267 19.22 -5.10 -26.89
CA ALA A 267 19.24 -6.26 -26.00
C ALA A 267 20.68 -6.70 -25.70
N ARG A 268 20.96 -7.09 -24.45
CA ARG A 268 22.29 -7.49 -23.96
C ARG A 268 22.73 -8.83 -24.54
N GLY A 269 23.45 -8.79 -25.66
CA GLY A 269 24.28 -9.91 -26.11
C GLY A 269 25.69 -9.80 -25.53
N ALA A 270 26.24 -10.89 -24.99
CA ALA A 270 27.60 -10.90 -24.43
C ALA A 270 28.64 -10.61 -25.53
N THR A 271 29.40 -9.53 -25.40
CA THR A 271 30.43 -9.16 -26.38
C THR A 271 31.60 -10.14 -26.39
N PRO A 272 32.01 -10.71 -27.53
CA PRO A 272 33.26 -11.45 -27.65
C PRO A 272 34.47 -10.52 -27.47
N ARG A 273 35.39 -10.89 -26.58
CA ARG A 273 36.68 -10.22 -26.41
C ARG A 273 37.49 -10.23 -27.72
N ARG A 274 38.01 -9.07 -28.13
CA ARG A 274 39.27 -8.98 -28.90
C ARG A 274 40.26 -8.11 -28.13
N GLY A 275 41.48 -8.64 -27.91
CA GLY A 275 42.63 -7.86 -27.44
C GLY A 275 43.09 -6.86 -28.50
N SER A 276 44.06 -5.98 -28.22
CA SER A 276 45.21 -6.14 -27.32
C SER A 276 45.70 -4.81 -26.72
N GLY A 277 46.40 -4.86 -25.58
CA GLY A 277 47.09 -3.70 -25.00
C GLY A 277 47.21 -3.80 -23.47
N SER A 278 48.43 -3.96 -22.97
CA SER A 278 48.75 -4.24 -21.57
C SER A 278 48.90 -2.99 -20.69
N SER A 279 48.35 -3.01 -19.47
CA SER A 279 49.07 -2.71 -18.22
C SER A 279 48.17 -2.90 -17.00
N GLU A 280 48.78 -3.21 -15.85
CA GLU A 280 48.11 -3.52 -14.59
C GLU A 280 47.77 -2.25 -13.80
N SER A 281 46.64 -2.21 -13.11
CA SER A 281 46.59 -1.98 -11.64
C SER A 281 45.16 -1.91 -11.09
N SER A 282 45.04 -2.35 -9.85
CA SER A 282 43.90 -2.33 -8.93
C SER A 282 42.92 -1.14 -9.01
N GLN A 283 41.61 -1.43 -9.04
CA GLN A 283 40.70 -1.22 -7.88
C GLN A 283 39.28 -1.72 -8.19
N GLY A 284 38.63 -2.35 -7.21
CA GLY A 284 37.29 -2.92 -7.35
C GLY A 284 36.19 -1.93 -6.99
N HIS A 285 35.31 -1.64 -7.94
CA HIS A 285 34.00 -1.01 -7.70
C HIS A 285 32.94 -1.71 -8.53
N ASN A 286 32.24 -2.69 -7.93
CA ASN A 286 30.98 -3.16 -8.50
C ASN A 286 29.94 -2.06 -8.27
N ARG A 287 29.41 -1.51 -9.38
CA ARG A 287 28.33 -0.54 -9.36
C ARG A 287 27.01 -1.25 -9.60
N ASP A 288 26.09 -1.12 -8.65
CA ASP A 288 24.68 -1.39 -8.90
C ASP A 288 24.16 -0.44 -9.99
N ARG A 289 23.68 -1.01 -11.09
CA ARG A 289 23.04 -0.26 -12.17
C ARG A 289 21.53 -0.40 -12.04
N ARG A 290 20.91 0.46 -11.23
CA ARG A 290 19.45 0.63 -11.21
C ARG A 290 19.03 1.38 -12.48
N PHE A 291 18.26 0.73 -13.35
CA PHE A 291 17.56 1.41 -14.44
C PHE A 291 16.37 2.19 -13.88
N SER A 292 16.25 3.48 -14.21
CA SER A 292 15.17 4.35 -13.72
C SER A 292 14.40 4.94 -14.90
N ALA A 293 13.14 4.50 -15.06
CA ALA A 293 12.25 4.91 -16.15
C ALA A 293 11.14 5.90 -15.69
N SER A 294 11.38 6.63 -14.60
CA SER A 294 10.34 7.38 -13.87
C SER A 294 9.96 8.76 -14.45
N SER A 295 10.46 9.17 -15.61
CA SER A 295 10.30 10.55 -16.13
C SER A 295 9.57 10.73 -17.47
N LEU A 296 9.08 9.66 -18.12
CA LEU A 296 8.53 9.76 -19.48
C LEU A 296 7.10 9.23 -19.71
N PHE A 297 6.44 8.65 -18.71
CA PHE A 297 5.10 8.06 -18.86
C PHE A 297 4.08 8.74 -17.94
N ARG A 298 3.26 9.63 -18.52
CA ARG A 298 2.10 10.24 -17.86
C ARG A 298 0.88 10.04 -18.74
N GLN A 299 -0.01 9.13 -18.34
CA GLN A 299 -1.30 8.94 -19.01
C GLN A 299 -2.18 10.19 -18.94
N ARG A 300 -3.04 10.35 -19.94
CA ARG A 300 -4.08 11.38 -20.03
C ARG A 300 -5.42 10.68 -20.27
N GLN A 301 -6.45 11.04 -19.50
CA GLN A 301 -7.83 10.61 -19.77
C GLN A 301 -8.56 11.58 -20.73
N PRO A 302 -9.57 11.10 -21.48
CA PRO A 302 -10.19 11.85 -22.58
C PRO A 302 -11.38 12.72 -22.15
N SER A 303 -11.62 13.81 -22.88
CA SER A 303 -12.85 14.61 -22.78
C SER A 303 -13.64 14.51 -24.09
N THR A 304 -14.93 14.19 -23.98
CA THR A 304 -15.88 13.98 -25.09
C THR A 304 -16.14 15.22 -25.93
N SER A 305 -16.53 15.02 -27.19
CA SER A 305 -16.82 16.07 -28.17
C SER A 305 -18.30 16.45 -28.27
N SER A 306 -18.58 17.75 -28.43
CA SER A 306 -19.76 18.33 -29.13
C SER A 306 -19.42 19.81 -29.41
N SER A 307 -19.03 20.14 -30.65
CA SER A 307 -19.89 20.58 -31.77
C SER A 307 -20.44 22.02 -31.64
N SER A 308 -19.69 22.98 -32.24
CA SER A 308 -20.18 24.15 -33.02
C SER A 308 -21.38 24.98 -32.49
N SER A 309 -21.28 26.30 -32.32
CA SER A 309 -21.02 27.23 -33.44
C SER A 309 -20.89 28.72 -33.05
N ASN A 310 -19.87 29.35 -33.65
CA ASN A 310 -19.72 30.74 -34.12
C ASN A 310 -20.10 32.01 -33.32
N ALA A 311 -19.06 32.86 -33.20
CA ALA A 311 -19.03 34.32 -33.45
C ALA A 311 -19.59 35.30 -32.39
N ASN A 312 -18.93 36.44 -32.09
CA ASN A 312 -17.61 36.95 -32.50
C ASN A 312 -17.11 38.07 -31.56
N ALA A 313 -15.78 38.22 -31.41
CA ALA A 313 -15.01 39.45 -31.07
C ALA A 313 -15.42 40.29 -29.82
N ALA A 314 -14.54 40.72 -28.89
CA ALA A 314 -13.11 41.01 -28.92
C ALA A 314 -12.56 41.29 -27.50
N GLY A 315 -11.24 41.20 -27.28
CA GLY A 315 -10.56 41.98 -26.22
C GLY A 315 -9.54 41.25 -25.32
N ALA A 316 -8.24 41.47 -25.62
CA ALA A 316 -7.08 41.44 -24.73
C ALA A 316 -6.58 40.12 -24.07
N GLY A 317 -5.24 39.92 -24.07
CA GLY A 317 -4.52 39.03 -23.14
C GLY A 317 -3.87 37.77 -23.76
N GLY A 318 -2.93 37.92 -24.68
CA GLY A 318 -2.27 36.77 -25.34
C GLY A 318 -1.32 35.97 -24.43
N SER A 319 -1.58 34.68 -24.27
CA SER A 319 -0.72 33.70 -23.56
C SER A 319 0.30 33.04 -24.50
N SER A 320 1.58 33.01 -24.11
CA SER A 320 2.61 32.22 -24.81
C SER A 320 2.63 30.77 -24.34
N SER A 321 2.16 29.86 -25.19
CA SER A 321 2.10 28.41 -24.92
C SER A 321 3.48 27.74 -25.05
N ALA A 322 4.06 27.28 -23.93
CA ALA A 322 5.21 26.38 -23.93
C ALA A 322 4.75 24.91 -24.04
N ASN A 323 4.31 24.50 -25.23
CA ASN A 323 3.96 23.10 -25.52
C ASN A 323 5.22 22.22 -25.60
N GLY A 324 5.56 21.54 -24.50
CA GLY A 324 6.44 20.37 -24.54
C GLY A 324 5.70 19.15 -25.10
N PRO A 325 6.34 18.30 -25.93
CA PRO A 325 5.64 17.19 -26.58
C PRO A 325 5.47 15.97 -25.65
N ALA A 326 4.34 15.29 -25.78
CA ALA A 326 4.19 13.91 -25.33
C ALA A 326 5.18 12.99 -26.06
N LEU A 327 5.63 11.92 -25.40
CA LEU A 327 6.55 10.95 -25.99
C LEU A 327 5.82 10.12 -27.06
N ASP A 328 6.07 10.45 -28.31
CA ASP A 328 5.50 9.79 -29.49
C ASP A 328 6.52 8.78 -30.03
N VAL A 329 6.48 7.54 -29.53
CA VAL A 329 7.45 6.46 -29.83
C VAL A 329 7.15 5.85 -31.20
N ARG A 330 7.39 6.61 -32.27
CA ARG A 330 7.06 6.16 -33.63
C ARG A 330 7.89 4.99 -34.16
N TYR A 331 9.10 4.79 -33.64
CA TYR A 331 10.02 3.77 -34.15
C TYR A 331 10.75 3.08 -33.01
N LEU A 332 10.63 1.76 -32.95
CA LEU A 332 11.49 0.91 -32.12
C LEU A 332 12.38 0.06 -33.05
N GLY A 333 13.70 0.24 -32.92
CA GLY A 333 14.70 -0.55 -33.62
C GLY A 333 15.28 -1.62 -32.70
N ILE A 334 14.94 -2.89 -32.93
CA ILE A 334 15.48 -4.04 -32.18
C ILE A 334 16.57 -4.68 -33.04
N GLN A 335 17.83 -4.60 -32.59
CA GLN A 335 18.97 -5.23 -33.25
C GLN A 335 19.37 -6.52 -32.50
N PHE A 336 19.23 -7.66 -33.17
CA PHE A 336 19.68 -8.95 -32.65
C PHE A 336 21.16 -9.13 -32.98
N ILE A 337 22.00 -9.41 -31.97
CA ILE A 337 23.45 -9.43 -32.13
C ILE A 337 23.95 -10.81 -32.61
N GLU A 338 23.30 -11.92 -32.22
CA GLU A 338 23.62 -13.28 -32.70
C GLU A 338 22.36 -14.14 -32.99
N GLN A 339 22.55 -15.33 -33.60
CA GLN A 339 21.48 -16.23 -34.04
C GLN A 339 20.74 -16.90 -32.87
N TRP A 340 19.48 -16.49 -32.63
CA TRP A 340 18.31 -17.24 -32.09
C TRP A 340 18.44 -18.29 -30.97
N ASN A 341 19.60 -18.44 -30.34
CA ASN A 341 19.91 -19.42 -29.30
C ASN A 341 20.29 -18.67 -28.02
N HIS A 342 19.82 -19.17 -26.87
CA HIS A 342 20.05 -18.63 -25.51
C HIS A 342 19.17 -17.45 -25.05
N VAL A 343 17.85 -17.67 -25.06
CA VAL A 343 17.02 -17.43 -23.85
C VAL A 343 16.42 -18.80 -23.48
N ARG A 344 16.21 -19.09 -22.19
CA ARG A 344 15.91 -20.44 -21.68
C ARG A 344 14.83 -21.17 -22.51
N ALA A 345 15.22 -22.27 -23.14
CA ALA A 345 14.32 -23.38 -23.34
C ALA A 345 14.22 -24.14 -22.01
N ALA A 346 13.01 -24.42 -21.55
CA ALA A 346 12.78 -25.67 -20.85
C ALA A 346 12.86 -26.76 -21.92
N ASP A 347 14.00 -27.43 -21.97
CA ASP A 347 14.20 -28.86 -22.24
C ASP A 347 15.66 -29.10 -22.63
N GLY A 348 16.30 -30.02 -21.91
CA GLY A 348 17.67 -30.46 -22.18
C GLY A 348 17.66 -31.79 -22.92
N GLU A 349 18.65 -31.95 -23.82
CA GLU A 349 18.92 -33.16 -24.63
C GLU A 349 17.89 -33.40 -25.76
N VAL A 350 18.26 -33.78 -26.99
CA VAL A 350 19.50 -34.38 -27.53
C VAL A 350 19.97 -33.61 -28.79
N GLY A 351 21.26 -33.69 -29.13
CA GLY A 351 21.86 -32.88 -30.20
C GLY A 351 22.10 -33.56 -31.56
N VAL A 352 22.58 -32.71 -32.49
CA VAL A 352 23.20 -32.97 -33.81
C VAL A 352 22.23 -33.14 -35.00
N ALA A 353 22.60 -32.51 -36.13
CA ALA A 353 21.82 -32.38 -37.36
C ALA A 353 22.47 -33.13 -38.54
N PHE A 354 21.72 -33.34 -39.63
CA PHE A 354 22.27 -33.67 -40.95
C PHE A 354 21.65 -32.82 -42.09
N PRO A 355 22.41 -32.44 -43.13
CA PRO A 355 21.91 -31.72 -44.31
C PRO A 355 21.24 -32.66 -45.35
N PRO A 356 20.70 -32.13 -46.48
CA PRO A 356 19.81 -32.90 -47.36
C PRO A 356 20.53 -33.92 -48.26
N ASN A 357 19.73 -34.88 -48.77
CA ASN A 357 20.02 -35.92 -49.78
C ASN A 357 20.53 -37.29 -49.26
N HIS A 358 19.64 -38.07 -48.62
CA HIS A 358 19.67 -39.55 -48.70
C HIS A 358 18.26 -40.16 -48.47
N VAL A 359 18.09 -41.43 -48.86
CA VAL A 359 16.84 -42.17 -49.09
C VAL A 359 16.52 -43.16 -47.94
N GLU A 360 15.23 -43.45 -47.72
CA GLU A 360 14.73 -44.51 -46.81
C GLU A 360 14.94 -45.92 -47.39
N LEU A 361 15.22 -46.90 -46.52
CA LEU A 361 15.09 -48.33 -46.81
C LEU A 361 14.43 -49.04 -45.62
N GLU A 362 13.63 -50.07 -45.93
CA GLU A 362 12.72 -50.72 -44.97
C GLU A 362 13.42 -51.51 -43.84
N SER A 363 12.68 -51.67 -42.75
CA SER A 363 13.16 -52.24 -41.48
C SER A 363 13.34 -53.78 -41.54
N PRO A 364 14.54 -54.30 -41.22
CA PRO A 364 14.75 -55.74 -41.07
C PRO A 364 14.44 -56.22 -39.64
N GLN A 365 13.76 -57.36 -39.57
CA GLN A 365 13.29 -58.05 -38.38
C GLN A 365 14.41 -58.45 -37.40
N ILE A 366 14.11 -58.47 -36.10
CA ILE A 366 14.64 -59.50 -35.18
C ILE A 366 13.47 -60.13 -34.41
N ASN A 367 13.33 -61.45 -34.56
CA ASN A 367 12.32 -62.26 -33.88
C ASN A 367 12.78 -62.71 -32.47
N GLY A 368 11.83 -62.69 -31.53
CA GLY A 368 11.37 -63.93 -30.88
C GLY A 368 12.16 -64.53 -29.70
N MET A 369 11.61 -64.36 -28.49
CA MET A 369 11.19 -65.45 -27.59
C MET A 369 9.99 -64.88 -26.79
N VAL A 370 8.74 -65.29 -27.05
CA VAL A 370 8.09 -66.54 -26.58
C VAL A 370 8.29 -66.71 -25.06
N GLY A 371 7.29 -66.59 -24.19
CA GLY A 371 5.88 -66.24 -24.35
C GLY A 371 5.06 -66.86 -23.20
N TYR A 372 3.93 -66.27 -22.80
CA TYR A 372 2.83 -66.98 -22.13
C TYR A 372 1.54 -66.12 -22.18
N SER A 373 0.42 -66.78 -22.42
CA SER A 373 -0.91 -66.17 -22.54
C SER A 373 -1.42 -65.65 -21.20
N ALA A 374 -2.10 -64.51 -21.21
CA ALA A 374 -3.04 -64.18 -20.14
C ALA A 374 -4.31 -65.02 -20.28
N PRO A 375 -4.86 -65.57 -19.19
CA PRO A 375 -6.29 -65.68 -19.00
C PRO A 375 -6.79 -64.48 -18.18
N GLU A 376 -8.05 -64.13 -18.42
CA GLU A 376 -8.82 -63.13 -17.66
C GLU A 376 -8.86 -63.47 -16.16
N MET A 377 -9.02 -62.44 -15.30
CA MET A 377 -9.93 -62.46 -14.13
C MET A 377 -9.93 -61.13 -13.37
N PHE A 378 -11.10 -60.76 -12.84
CA PHE A 378 -11.31 -59.60 -11.98
C PHE A 378 -10.57 -59.74 -10.63
N GLY A 379 -10.07 -58.62 -10.07
CA GLY A 379 -9.50 -58.61 -8.72
C GLY A 379 -9.31 -57.20 -8.14
N SER A 380 -9.88 -56.95 -6.96
CA SER A 380 -9.87 -55.66 -6.25
C SER A 380 -8.52 -55.33 -5.58
N LEU A 381 -8.12 -54.05 -5.61
CA LEU A 381 -6.98 -53.54 -4.83
C LEU A 381 -7.33 -53.32 -3.34
N PRO A 382 -6.45 -53.70 -2.39
CA PRO A 382 -6.71 -53.54 -0.95
C PRO A 382 -6.31 -52.15 -0.43
N THR A 383 -7.15 -51.57 0.43
CA THR A 383 -6.89 -50.32 1.15
C THR A 383 -5.90 -50.53 2.31
N ASN A 384 -4.67 -50.05 2.19
CA ASN A 384 -3.67 -50.14 3.27
C ASN A 384 -3.78 -48.96 4.25
N THR A 385 -4.64 -49.11 5.25
CA THR A 385 -4.97 -48.07 6.26
C THR A 385 -3.77 -47.64 7.13
N ALA A 386 -2.75 -48.49 7.27
CA ALA A 386 -1.61 -48.23 8.15
C ALA A 386 -0.70 -47.08 7.65
N ALA A 387 -0.48 -46.99 6.34
CA ALA A 387 0.31 -45.90 5.74
C ALA A 387 -0.36 -44.54 5.91
N ILE A 388 -1.70 -44.49 5.81
CA ILE A 388 -2.49 -43.27 6.00
C ILE A 388 -2.37 -42.79 7.46
N GLN A 389 -2.40 -43.71 8.43
CA GLN A 389 -2.25 -43.36 9.85
C GLN A 389 -0.85 -42.82 10.20
N SER A 390 0.23 -43.39 9.63
CA SER A 390 1.59 -42.87 9.88
C SER A 390 1.79 -41.48 9.26
N TYR A 391 1.24 -41.21 8.08
CA TYR A 391 1.27 -39.86 7.48
C TYR A 391 0.49 -38.84 8.31
N HIS A 392 -0.70 -39.19 8.83
CA HIS A 392 -1.44 -38.30 9.72
C HIS A 392 -0.75 -38.10 11.09
N GLN A 393 0.02 -39.07 11.59
CA GLN A 393 0.79 -38.89 12.82
C GLN A 393 2.02 -38.01 12.59
N ALA A 394 2.83 -38.27 11.56
CA ALA A 394 3.96 -37.42 11.19
C ALA A 394 3.53 -35.98 10.82
N GLY A 395 2.40 -35.82 10.13
CA GLY A 395 1.81 -34.51 9.83
C GLY A 395 1.37 -33.75 11.08
N ARG A 396 0.80 -34.44 12.08
CA ARG A 396 0.47 -33.85 13.38
C ARG A 396 1.73 -33.48 14.17
N GLU A 397 2.75 -34.33 14.20
CA GLU A 397 4.03 -34.04 14.86
C GLU A 397 4.78 -32.87 14.21
N LEU A 398 4.69 -32.72 12.87
CA LEU A 398 5.21 -31.54 12.15
C LEU A 398 4.40 -30.27 12.45
N GLN A 399 3.07 -30.32 12.45
CA GLN A 399 2.22 -29.19 12.87
C GLN A 399 2.46 -28.81 14.34
N GLN A 400 2.73 -29.79 15.21
CA GLN A 400 2.95 -29.58 16.64
C GLN A 400 4.38 -29.10 16.94
N ARG A 401 5.36 -29.39 16.07
CA ARG A 401 6.69 -28.73 16.05
C ARG A 401 6.62 -27.32 15.45
N ALA A 402 5.79 -27.06 14.45
CA ALA A 402 5.58 -25.72 13.90
C ALA A 402 4.97 -24.77 14.95
N LYS A 403 4.01 -25.26 15.76
CA LYS A 403 3.42 -24.55 16.91
C LYS A 403 4.37 -24.23 18.08
N MET A 404 5.68 -24.51 17.95
CA MET A 404 6.66 -24.43 19.03
C MET A 404 7.90 -23.58 18.70
N LYS A 405 7.90 -22.82 17.60
CA LYS A 405 8.93 -21.78 17.41
C LYS A 405 8.72 -20.68 18.45
N LYS A 406 9.71 -20.45 19.30
CA LYS A 406 9.90 -19.19 20.04
C LYS A 406 10.78 -18.30 19.18
N LYS A 407 10.41 -17.03 19.01
CA LYS A 407 11.21 -16.03 18.29
C LYS A 407 11.66 -14.95 19.28
N ILE A 408 12.85 -14.41 19.08
CA ILE A 408 13.22 -13.11 19.64
C ILE A 408 12.68 -12.02 18.71
N ILE A 409 11.99 -11.05 19.29
CA ILE A 409 11.42 -9.90 18.59
C ILE A 409 12.18 -8.65 19.03
N LEU A 410 12.78 -7.92 18.08
CA LEU A 410 13.32 -6.59 18.32
C LEU A 410 12.28 -5.53 17.97
N ALA A 411 11.94 -4.65 18.90
CA ALA A 411 11.06 -3.51 18.66
C ALA A 411 11.89 -2.21 18.58
N VAL A 412 11.99 -1.64 17.39
CA VAL A 412 12.89 -0.51 17.05
C VAL A 412 12.09 0.78 16.87
N ASN A 413 12.47 1.82 17.61
CA ASN A 413 11.90 3.17 17.54
C ASN A 413 13.01 4.19 17.23
N ALA A 414 13.00 4.72 15.99
CA ALA A 414 14.02 5.63 15.47
C ALA A 414 13.53 7.09 15.51
N GLY A 415 13.89 7.80 16.58
CA GLY A 415 13.65 9.24 16.71
C GLY A 415 14.66 10.07 15.91
N SER A 416 14.39 11.38 15.79
CA SER A 416 15.36 12.30 15.17
C SER A 416 16.61 12.55 16.01
N SER A 417 16.58 12.26 17.30
CA SER A 417 17.65 12.56 18.27
C SER A 417 18.05 11.37 19.15
N SER A 418 17.44 10.20 18.92
CA SER A 418 17.60 9.00 19.75
C SER A 418 17.13 7.75 19.01
N VAL A 419 17.72 6.60 19.31
CA VAL A 419 17.24 5.28 18.89
C VAL A 419 16.98 4.45 20.14
N LYS A 420 15.82 3.78 20.19
CA LYS A 420 15.45 2.87 21.29
C LYS A 420 15.10 1.50 20.72
N VAL A 421 15.68 0.45 21.28
CA VAL A 421 15.45 -0.95 20.90
C VAL A 421 15.08 -1.74 22.14
N SER A 422 13.93 -2.41 22.10
CA SER A 422 13.44 -3.29 23.16
C SER A 422 13.42 -4.73 22.64
N VAL A 423 14.00 -5.66 23.41
CA VAL A 423 14.16 -7.07 23.05
C VAL A 423 13.10 -7.88 23.79
N TYR A 424 12.31 -8.64 23.04
CA TYR A 424 11.24 -9.47 23.56
C TYR A 424 11.47 -10.95 23.24
N LYS A 425 11.12 -11.81 24.19
CA LYS A 425 10.95 -13.25 23.99
C LYS A 425 9.47 -13.52 23.76
N ALA A 426 9.12 -14.07 22.60
CA ALA A 426 7.74 -14.30 22.21
C ALA A 426 7.48 -15.77 21.82
N GLN A 427 6.22 -16.15 21.91
CA GLN A 427 5.65 -17.39 21.36
C GLN A 427 4.31 -17.02 20.74
N LEU A 428 3.97 -17.62 19.60
CA LEU A 428 2.72 -17.33 18.88
C LEU A 428 1.50 -17.41 19.81
N GLY A 429 0.72 -16.32 19.87
CA GLY A 429 -0.49 -16.22 20.68
C GLY A 429 -0.28 -16.01 22.20
N GLU A 430 0.96 -15.88 22.66
CA GLU A 430 1.30 -15.49 24.03
C GLU A 430 1.81 -14.03 24.07
N ALA A 431 1.56 -13.32 25.17
CA ALA A 431 2.05 -11.95 25.35
C ALA A 431 3.60 -11.95 25.38
N PRO A 432 4.27 -11.07 24.60
CA PRO A 432 5.72 -11.05 24.54
C PRO A 432 6.33 -10.57 25.87
N VAL A 433 7.38 -11.23 26.34
CA VAL A 433 8.08 -10.88 27.58
C VAL A 433 9.33 -10.08 27.26
N GLN A 434 9.41 -8.85 27.75
CA GLN A 434 10.60 -8.02 27.60
C GLN A 434 11.77 -8.63 28.38
N ILE A 435 12.90 -8.88 27.70
CA ILE A 435 14.12 -9.45 28.31
C ILE A 435 15.26 -8.44 28.39
N ALA A 436 15.30 -7.46 27.49
CA ALA A 436 16.28 -6.39 27.47
C ALA A 436 15.72 -5.11 26.81
N GLU A 437 16.32 -3.97 27.10
CA GLU A 437 16.00 -2.69 26.48
C GLU A 437 17.21 -1.78 26.52
N GLY A 438 17.53 -1.14 25.39
CA GLY A 438 18.58 -0.14 25.30
C GLY A 438 18.12 1.09 24.51
N SER A 439 18.65 2.25 24.88
CA SER A 439 18.44 3.48 24.12
C SER A 439 19.71 4.31 24.05
N LEU A 440 20.02 4.80 22.85
CA LEU A 440 20.98 5.86 22.63
C LEU A 440 20.25 7.19 22.48
N SER A 441 20.63 8.19 23.28
CA SER A 441 20.09 9.55 23.23
C SER A 441 21.19 10.57 22.93
N GLY A 442 20.84 11.76 22.45
CA GLY A 442 21.80 12.84 22.21
C GLY A 442 22.43 12.87 20.81
N LEU A 443 21.90 12.12 19.84
CA LEU A 443 22.46 12.04 18.48
C LEU A 443 22.61 13.41 17.79
N THR A 444 21.66 14.32 18.02
CA THR A 444 21.66 15.69 17.48
C THR A 444 22.15 16.74 18.48
N ALA A 445 22.56 16.33 19.68
CA ALA A 445 22.99 17.19 20.77
C ALA A 445 24.03 16.44 21.63
N PRO A 446 25.25 16.23 21.09
CA PRO A 446 26.25 15.36 21.71
C PRO A 446 26.77 15.91 23.06
N PRO A 447 27.36 15.06 23.92
CA PRO A 447 27.71 13.65 23.68
C PRO A 447 26.50 12.69 23.70
N PRO A 448 26.51 11.63 22.86
CA PRO A 448 25.50 10.58 22.95
C PRO A 448 25.66 9.76 24.23
N THR A 449 24.53 9.37 24.82
CA THR A 449 24.43 8.63 26.09
C THR A 449 23.70 7.31 25.88
N LEU A 450 24.20 6.24 26.50
CA LEU A 450 23.64 4.90 26.48
C LEU A 450 22.95 4.58 27.81
N ASP A 451 21.65 4.27 27.75
CA ASP A 451 20.95 3.54 28.80
C ASP A 451 20.75 2.08 28.35
N TYR A 452 21.00 1.12 29.25
CA TYR A 452 20.77 -0.31 29.02
C TYR A 452 20.18 -0.98 30.26
N SER A 453 19.09 -1.73 30.07
CA SER A 453 18.46 -2.54 31.10
C SER A 453 18.22 -3.98 30.63
N ARG A 454 18.36 -4.92 31.57
CA ARG A 454 18.13 -6.35 31.37
C ARG A 454 17.12 -6.85 32.40
N ARG A 455 16.03 -7.45 31.93
CA ARG A 455 14.94 -8.03 32.77
C ARG A 455 14.47 -7.06 33.88
N GLY A 456 14.28 -5.79 33.53
CA GLY A 456 13.86 -4.71 34.45
C GLY A 456 14.94 -4.15 35.39
N LYS A 457 16.20 -4.60 35.28
CA LYS A 457 17.35 -4.05 36.03
C LYS A 457 18.17 -3.14 35.13
N ASN A 458 18.46 -1.92 35.58
CA ASN A 458 19.40 -1.03 34.89
C ASN A 458 20.83 -1.60 35.03
N ILE A 459 21.49 -1.83 33.90
CA ILE A 459 22.87 -2.34 33.81
C ILE A 459 23.82 -1.19 33.49
N VAL A 460 23.44 -0.34 32.52
CA VAL A 460 24.11 0.93 32.20
C VAL A 460 23.08 2.03 32.31
N LYS A 461 23.47 3.16 32.89
CA LYS A 461 22.67 4.38 32.90
C LYS A 461 23.56 5.58 32.63
N ASP A 462 23.12 6.50 31.76
CA ASP A 462 23.85 7.71 31.37
C ASP A 462 25.29 7.39 30.90
N GLY A 463 25.49 6.26 30.21
CA GLY A 463 26.80 5.71 29.87
C GLY A 463 27.48 6.40 28.68
N ASP A 464 28.78 6.69 28.81
CA ASP A 464 29.60 7.30 27.75
C ASP A 464 29.74 6.38 26.52
N VAL A 465 29.27 6.84 25.36
CA VAL A 465 29.46 6.15 24.09
C VAL A 465 30.79 6.59 23.48
N ARG A 466 31.81 5.71 23.55
CA ARG A 466 33.15 5.97 23.00
C ARG A 466 33.25 5.83 21.48
N GLU A 467 32.31 5.11 20.87
CA GLU A 467 32.22 4.92 19.43
C GLU A 467 31.47 6.08 18.77
N LYS A 468 31.72 6.32 17.48
CA LYS A 468 31.08 7.42 16.74
C LYS A 468 29.65 7.03 16.37
N ALA A 469 28.68 7.46 17.18
CA ALA A 469 27.25 7.25 16.98
C ALA A 469 26.54 8.56 16.57
N ASP A 470 26.88 9.10 15.40
CA ASP A 470 26.29 10.35 14.87
C ASP A 470 25.13 10.13 13.86
N THR A 471 24.77 8.87 13.60
CA THR A 471 23.61 8.50 12.77
C THR A 471 22.72 7.48 13.49
N GLN A 472 21.46 7.35 13.06
CA GLN A 472 20.53 6.36 13.59
C GLN A 472 21.02 4.92 13.40
N GLN A 473 21.65 4.60 12.26
CA GLN A 473 22.27 3.30 12.01
C GLN A 473 23.44 3.04 12.97
N ALA A 474 24.36 3.98 13.13
CA ALA A 474 25.48 3.83 14.06
C ALA A 474 25.01 3.71 15.53
N ALA A 475 23.91 4.38 15.89
CA ALA A 475 23.27 4.21 17.19
C ALA A 475 22.64 2.83 17.37
N PHE A 476 22.00 2.29 16.33
CA PHE A 476 21.49 0.92 16.31
C PHE A 476 22.61 -0.12 16.45
N ASP A 477 23.74 0.06 15.75
CA ASP A 477 24.93 -0.80 15.88
C ASP A 477 25.45 -0.87 17.32
N VAL A 478 25.55 0.27 18.00
CA VAL A 478 25.99 0.33 19.41
C VAL A 478 25.02 -0.45 20.31
N LEU A 479 23.71 -0.34 20.08
CA LEU A 479 22.71 -1.10 20.83
C LEU A 479 22.80 -2.61 20.55
N MET A 480 22.94 -3.02 19.28
CA MET A 480 23.09 -4.43 18.91
C MET A 480 24.36 -5.05 19.50
N LYS A 481 25.50 -4.34 19.45
CA LYS A 481 26.74 -4.73 20.14
C LYS A 481 26.54 -4.82 21.65
N THR A 482 25.77 -3.90 22.25
CA THR A 482 25.51 -3.91 23.71
C THR A 482 24.73 -5.15 24.12
N PHE A 483 23.73 -5.57 23.34
CA PHE A 483 22.95 -6.77 23.63
C PHE A 483 23.75 -8.06 23.39
N MET A 484 24.49 -8.15 22.27
CA MET A 484 25.21 -9.38 21.87
C MET A 484 26.46 -9.66 22.70
N ASN A 485 27.04 -8.63 23.33
CA ASN A 485 28.18 -8.78 24.24
C ASN A 485 27.77 -8.98 25.71
N ASP A 486 26.48 -9.24 26.00
CA ASP A 486 25.97 -9.48 27.34
C ASP A 486 25.80 -10.99 27.60
N ASP A 487 26.80 -11.60 28.25
CA ASP A 487 26.80 -13.03 28.61
C ASP A 487 25.59 -13.44 29.50
N GLU A 488 24.94 -12.49 30.18
CA GLU A 488 23.72 -12.72 30.97
C GLU A 488 22.41 -12.56 30.16
N LEU A 489 22.50 -12.31 28.85
CA LEU A 489 21.41 -12.34 27.88
C LEU A 489 21.59 -13.48 26.85
N PRO A 490 21.67 -14.76 27.29
CA PRO A 490 21.98 -15.90 26.40
C PRO A 490 20.89 -16.19 25.36
N GLU A 491 19.72 -15.54 25.44
CA GLU A 491 18.69 -15.59 24.40
C GLU A 491 18.99 -14.72 23.16
N LEU A 492 20.01 -13.85 23.19
CA LEU A 492 20.41 -12.99 22.07
C LEU A 492 21.95 -12.99 21.92
N SER A 493 22.48 -14.18 21.62
CA SER A 493 23.92 -14.45 21.49
C SER A 493 24.43 -14.28 20.04
N SER A 494 23.55 -14.45 19.06
CA SER A 494 23.82 -14.28 17.63
C SER A 494 22.76 -13.38 16.97
N LYS A 495 23.11 -12.83 15.80
CA LYS A 495 22.14 -12.21 14.88
C LYS A 495 21.05 -13.21 14.45
N ASP A 496 21.38 -14.50 14.37
CA ASP A 496 20.46 -15.57 13.96
C ASP A 496 19.40 -15.93 15.03
N ASP A 497 19.57 -15.48 16.28
CA ASP A 497 18.58 -15.67 17.35
C ASP A 497 17.33 -14.78 17.14
N ILE A 498 17.45 -13.72 16.33
CA ILE A 498 16.40 -12.75 16.04
C ILE A 498 15.46 -13.33 14.98
N GLY A 499 14.18 -13.48 15.34
CA GLY A 499 13.16 -14.00 14.42
C GLY A 499 12.28 -12.93 13.79
N ILE A 500 12.07 -11.79 14.46
CA ILE A 500 11.26 -10.67 13.94
C ILE A 500 11.92 -9.34 14.33
N VAL A 501 11.90 -8.35 13.44
CA VAL A 501 12.24 -6.95 13.75
C VAL A 501 11.06 -6.04 13.45
N CYS A 502 10.41 -5.53 14.49
CA CYS A 502 9.32 -4.56 14.38
C CYS A 502 9.88 -3.14 14.29
N HIS A 503 9.68 -2.47 13.16
CA HIS A 503 10.10 -1.09 12.93
C HIS A 503 8.93 -0.13 13.08
N ARG A 504 9.04 0.85 13.99
CA ARG A 504 8.08 1.97 14.03
C ARG A 504 8.30 2.86 12.81
N ILE A 505 7.28 2.97 11.96
CA ILE A 505 7.21 3.91 10.84
C ILE A 505 6.14 4.96 11.16
N VAL A 506 6.44 6.25 11.01
CA VAL A 506 5.48 7.30 11.37
C VAL A 506 4.31 7.34 10.38
N HIS A 507 4.60 7.44 9.09
CA HIS A 507 3.58 7.57 8.05
C HIS A 507 3.47 6.28 7.21
N GLY A 508 2.41 5.50 7.45
CA GLY A 508 2.08 4.29 6.66
C GLY A 508 1.15 4.53 5.47
N GLY A 509 0.64 5.75 5.30
CA GLY A 509 -0.30 6.06 4.22
C GLY A 509 -1.59 5.27 4.39
N ASP A 510 -1.93 4.45 3.39
CA ASP A 510 -3.14 3.63 3.39
C ASP A 510 -2.94 2.23 4.04
N PHE A 511 -1.76 1.92 4.58
CA PHE A 511 -1.56 0.70 5.39
C PHE A 511 -2.34 0.78 6.72
N SER A 512 -3.32 -0.11 6.87
CA SER A 512 -4.23 -0.22 8.03
C SER A 512 -3.83 -1.26 9.07
N ARG A 513 -2.76 -2.02 8.82
CA ARG A 513 -2.17 -3.04 9.71
C ARG A 513 -0.66 -3.14 9.45
N PRO A 514 0.15 -3.71 10.37
CA PRO A 514 1.57 -3.96 10.13
C PRO A 514 1.82 -4.75 8.85
N GLN A 515 2.93 -4.48 8.16
CA GLN A 515 3.31 -5.16 6.92
C GLN A 515 4.71 -5.78 7.04
N LEU A 516 4.87 -6.99 6.51
CA LEU A 516 6.19 -7.56 6.25
C LEU A 516 6.91 -6.68 5.22
N ILE A 517 8.18 -6.34 5.48
CA ILE A 517 8.98 -5.47 4.65
C ILE A 517 9.59 -6.29 3.50
N SER A 518 8.88 -6.30 2.38
CA SER A 518 9.37 -6.73 1.07
C SER A 518 9.91 -5.53 0.27
N ASP A 519 10.62 -5.76 -0.84
CA ASP A 519 11.03 -4.72 -1.80
C ASP A 519 9.86 -3.81 -2.22
N GLY A 520 8.69 -4.40 -2.44
CA GLY A 520 7.46 -3.68 -2.80
C GLY A 520 6.96 -2.78 -1.66
N THR A 521 6.95 -3.31 -0.43
CA THR A 521 6.59 -2.55 0.77
C THR A 521 7.58 -1.41 0.99
N TYR A 522 8.89 -1.69 0.96
CA TYR A 522 9.96 -0.72 1.12
C TYR A 522 9.86 0.42 0.08
N THR A 523 9.69 0.08 -1.21
CA THR A 523 9.47 1.06 -2.29
C THR A 523 8.22 1.93 -2.05
N GLN A 524 7.17 1.38 -1.43
CA GLN A 524 5.99 2.15 -1.06
C GLN A 524 6.26 3.09 0.13
N LEU A 525 7.06 2.67 1.11
CA LEU A 525 7.48 3.53 2.23
C LEU A 525 8.42 4.66 1.79
N GLU A 526 9.30 4.41 0.82
CA GLU A 526 10.12 5.46 0.18
C GLU A 526 9.23 6.53 -0.48
N LYS A 527 8.19 6.14 -1.21
CA LYS A 527 7.22 7.10 -1.80
C LYS A 527 6.42 7.87 -0.75
N LEU A 528 6.16 7.28 0.42
CA LEU A 528 5.53 7.99 1.53
C LEU A 528 6.48 9.00 2.20
N ASN A 529 7.78 8.95 1.93
CA ASN A 529 8.72 9.98 2.37
C ASN A 529 8.45 11.34 1.69
N ASP A 530 7.86 11.37 0.48
CA ASP A 530 7.43 12.63 -0.17
C ASP A 530 6.27 13.31 0.57
N LEU A 531 5.48 12.56 1.37
CA LEU A 531 4.35 13.06 2.16
C LEU A 531 4.74 13.47 3.59
N ALA A 532 5.79 12.85 4.15
CA ALA A 532 6.22 13.07 5.54
C ALA A 532 7.75 12.94 5.71
N PRO A 533 8.56 13.74 4.98
CA PRO A 533 10.02 13.54 4.85
C PRO A 533 10.74 13.63 6.20
N LEU A 534 10.33 14.58 7.04
CA LEU A 534 10.86 14.81 8.40
C LEU A 534 10.63 13.66 9.40
N HIS A 535 9.90 12.61 9.01
CA HIS A 535 9.40 11.58 9.93
C HIS A 535 9.77 10.15 9.53
N ASN A 536 9.74 9.78 8.25
CA ASN A 536 10.02 8.40 7.82
C ASN A 536 11.51 8.11 7.60
N ALA A 537 12.29 9.07 7.06
CA ALA A 537 13.69 8.86 6.64
C ALA A 537 14.58 8.18 7.71
N ASN A 538 14.49 8.62 8.97
CA ASN A 538 15.29 8.06 10.07
C ASN A 538 15.01 6.58 10.35
N SER A 539 13.77 6.13 10.14
CA SER A 539 13.37 4.75 10.37
C SER A 539 13.75 3.86 9.20
N LEU A 540 13.61 4.35 7.97
CA LEU A 540 13.97 3.61 6.75
C LEU A 540 15.46 3.26 6.69
N GLY A 541 16.33 4.13 7.23
CA GLY A 541 17.75 3.84 7.35
C GLY A 541 18.08 2.59 8.19
N ILE A 542 17.37 2.37 9.31
CA ILE A 542 17.53 1.17 10.14
C ILE A 542 16.79 -0.04 9.53
N VAL A 543 15.66 0.18 8.83
CA VAL A 543 14.97 -0.88 8.07
C VAL A 543 15.91 -1.50 7.03
N HIS A 544 16.53 -0.67 6.19
CA HIS A 544 17.47 -1.14 5.17
C HIS A 544 18.61 -1.94 5.81
N GLN A 545 19.20 -1.39 6.87
CA GLN A 545 20.25 -2.05 7.62
C GLN A 545 19.79 -3.42 8.16
N CYS A 546 18.62 -3.52 8.81
CA CYS A 546 18.15 -4.80 9.36
C CYS A 546 17.89 -5.85 8.27
N VAL A 547 17.36 -5.45 7.11
CA VAL A 547 17.16 -6.37 5.97
C VAL A 547 18.49 -6.92 5.44
N GLU A 548 19.58 -6.13 5.46
CA GLU A 548 20.92 -6.58 5.05
C GLU A 548 21.65 -7.37 6.16
N ASP A 549 21.59 -6.88 7.40
CA ASP A 549 22.36 -7.39 8.54
C ASP A 549 21.73 -8.60 9.23
N LEU A 550 20.42 -8.82 9.10
CA LEU A 550 19.63 -9.84 9.79
C LEU A 550 18.79 -10.67 8.79
N PRO A 551 19.40 -11.33 7.77
CA PRO A 551 18.67 -12.00 6.69
C PRO A 551 17.83 -13.22 7.12
N GLY A 552 17.97 -13.68 8.36
CA GLY A 552 17.13 -14.72 8.97
C GLY A 552 15.89 -14.19 9.70
N ALA A 553 15.74 -12.87 9.85
CA ALA A 553 14.68 -12.23 10.62
C ALA A 553 13.60 -11.58 9.75
N ASP A 554 12.33 -11.78 10.12
CA ASP A 554 11.20 -11.14 9.46
C ASP A 554 11.12 -9.65 9.87
N SER A 555 11.49 -8.74 8.97
CA SER A 555 11.37 -7.29 9.23
C SER A 555 9.92 -6.84 8.98
N VAL A 556 9.27 -6.22 9.98
CA VAL A 556 7.85 -5.82 9.95
C VAL A 556 7.71 -4.32 10.24
N ALA A 557 7.08 -3.58 9.34
CA ALA A 557 6.75 -2.17 9.54
C ALA A 557 5.43 -2.02 10.29
N CYS A 558 5.47 -1.34 11.43
CA CYS A 558 4.31 -0.98 12.26
C CYS A 558 4.06 0.54 12.15
N PHE A 559 2.85 0.96 11.82
CA PHE A 559 2.60 2.37 11.44
C PHE A 559 1.84 3.16 12.50
N ASP A 560 2.32 4.35 12.82
CA ASP A 560 1.57 5.29 13.67
C ASP A 560 0.23 5.74 13.06
N SER A 561 0.06 5.63 11.74
CA SER A 561 -1.21 5.91 11.06
C SER A 561 -2.20 4.75 11.04
N GLN A 562 -1.80 3.51 11.38
CA GLN A 562 -2.65 2.33 11.12
C GLN A 562 -3.94 2.30 11.96
N PHE A 563 -3.84 2.67 13.25
CA PHE A 563 -5.00 2.74 14.16
C PHE A 563 -6.05 3.76 13.72
N HIS A 564 -5.64 4.77 12.95
CA HIS A 564 -6.48 5.83 12.44
C HIS A 564 -7.12 5.52 11.08
N ALA A 565 -6.87 4.34 10.49
CA ALA A 565 -7.51 3.90 9.25
C ALA A 565 -9.05 3.79 9.36
N THR A 566 -9.60 3.72 10.58
CA THR A 566 -11.05 3.67 10.86
C THR A 566 -11.73 5.04 10.87
N ILE A 567 -10.99 6.16 10.72
CA ILE A 567 -11.58 7.50 10.72
C ILE A 567 -12.57 7.64 9.54
N PRO A 568 -13.83 8.06 9.79
CA PRO A 568 -14.83 8.25 8.75
C PRO A 568 -14.42 9.24 7.67
N GLU A 569 -14.92 9.03 6.44
CA GLU A 569 -14.65 9.89 5.27
C GLU A 569 -14.84 11.39 5.57
N HIS A 570 -15.97 11.77 6.17
CA HIS A 570 -16.29 13.17 6.48
C HIS A 570 -15.37 13.82 7.53
N ILE A 571 -14.59 13.03 8.27
CA ILE A 571 -13.62 13.51 9.28
C ILE A 571 -12.21 13.56 8.69
N ARG A 572 -11.87 12.63 7.78
CA ARG A 572 -10.54 12.58 7.15
C ARG A 572 -10.39 13.49 5.94
N THR A 573 -11.48 13.87 5.29
CA THR A 573 -11.44 14.61 4.02
C THR A 573 -11.34 16.11 4.22
N TYR A 574 -10.30 16.71 3.64
CA TYR A 574 -10.14 18.17 3.63
C TYR A 574 -11.04 18.82 2.56
N PRO A 575 -11.62 20.01 2.82
CA PRO A 575 -12.50 20.72 1.88
C PRO A 575 -11.71 21.45 0.77
N ILE A 576 -10.93 20.68 0.01
CA ILE A 576 -10.13 21.11 -1.15
C ILE A 576 -10.61 20.41 -2.43
N ASN A 577 -9.98 20.67 -3.58
CA ASN A 577 -10.25 19.91 -4.81
C ASN A 577 -9.97 18.41 -4.57
N GLN A 578 -11.01 17.58 -4.69
CA GLN A 578 -10.96 16.15 -4.34
C GLN A 578 -10.19 15.30 -5.37
N GLU A 579 -10.04 15.75 -6.62
CA GLU A 579 -9.24 15.05 -7.62
C GLU A 579 -7.75 15.21 -7.29
N ILE A 580 -7.32 16.45 -7.00
CA ILE A 580 -5.96 16.77 -6.54
C ILE A 580 -5.67 16.09 -5.19
N ALA A 581 -6.65 16.08 -4.27
CA ALA A 581 -6.49 15.43 -2.98
C ALA A 581 -6.25 13.92 -3.14
N ARG A 582 -7.02 13.24 -4.00
CA ARG A 582 -6.84 11.80 -4.26
C ARG A 582 -5.52 11.52 -4.99
N SER A 583 -5.17 12.27 -6.03
CA SER A 583 -3.93 12.03 -6.80
C SER A 583 -2.67 12.21 -5.97
N ASN A 584 -2.73 13.09 -4.96
CA ASN A 584 -1.61 13.43 -4.10
C ASN A 584 -1.76 12.86 -2.68
N HIS A 585 -2.70 11.94 -2.46
CA HIS A 585 -2.96 11.28 -1.17
C HIS A 585 -3.19 12.25 0.02
N LEU A 586 -3.77 13.43 -0.22
CA LEU A 586 -3.97 14.50 0.77
C LEU A 586 -5.25 14.29 1.58
N ARG A 587 -5.12 13.66 2.75
CA ARG A 587 -6.19 13.47 3.74
C ARG A 587 -5.64 13.54 5.16
N LYS A 588 -6.51 13.53 6.18
CA LYS A 588 -6.10 13.20 7.55
C LYS A 588 -5.61 11.75 7.58
N TYR A 589 -4.41 11.53 8.13
CA TYR A 589 -3.90 10.22 8.49
C TYR A 589 -3.95 10.03 10.01
N GLY A 590 -3.42 10.98 10.78
CA GLY A 590 -3.25 10.82 12.22
C GLY A 590 -2.02 9.98 12.60
N PHE A 591 -1.51 10.19 13.82
CA PHE A 591 -0.28 9.57 14.33
C PHE A 591 -0.33 9.38 15.85
N HIS A 592 0.68 8.68 16.39
CA HIS A 592 0.68 8.02 17.71
C HIS A 592 -0.33 6.85 17.80
N GLY A 593 -0.76 6.29 16.66
CA GLY A 593 -1.72 5.20 16.60
C GLY A 593 -1.27 3.92 17.31
N ILE A 594 0.03 3.66 17.39
CA ILE A 594 0.59 2.53 18.16
C ILE A 594 0.33 2.76 19.66
N SER A 595 0.59 3.98 20.16
CA SER A 595 0.25 4.36 21.54
C SER A 595 -1.27 4.34 21.77
N TYR A 596 -2.09 4.83 20.84
CA TYR A 596 -3.56 4.77 20.99
C TYR A 596 -4.11 3.34 20.99
N ALA A 597 -3.51 2.41 20.24
CA ALA A 597 -3.85 0.99 20.33
C ALA A 597 -3.56 0.43 21.73
N PHE A 598 -2.36 0.71 22.28
CA PHE A 598 -1.99 0.34 23.65
C PHE A 598 -2.95 0.94 24.68
N ILE A 599 -3.20 2.25 24.62
CA ILE A 599 -4.09 2.98 25.54
C ILE A 599 -5.50 2.40 25.49
N THR A 600 -6.02 2.10 24.29
CA THR A 600 -7.35 1.50 24.10
C THR A 600 -7.44 0.14 24.80
N ARG A 601 -6.46 -0.74 24.57
CA ARG A 601 -6.40 -2.08 25.18
C ARG A 601 -6.27 -2.01 26.70
N ALA A 602 -5.27 -1.29 27.20
CA ALA A 602 -4.99 -1.18 28.63
C ALA A 602 -6.16 -0.51 29.40
N THR A 603 -6.83 0.48 28.78
CA THR A 603 -8.00 1.12 29.38
C THR A 603 -9.23 0.21 29.36
N ALA A 604 -9.46 -0.56 28.29
CA ALA A 604 -10.54 -1.55 28.25
C ALA A 604 -10.38 -2.61 29.36
N GLU A 605 -9.17 -3.15 29.49
CA GLU A 605 -8.79 -4.12 30.53
C GLU A 605 -9.00 -3.53 31.94
N PHE A 606 -8.48 -2.32 32.20
CA PHE A 606 -8.64 -1.63 33.49
C PHE A 606 -10.10 -1.38 33.87
N LEU A 607 -10.95 -1.02 32.90
CA LEU A 607 -12.37 -0.77 33.11
C LEU A 607 -13.24 -2.05 33.11
N GLY A 608 -12.65 -3.23 32.88
CA GLY A 608 -13.38 -4.49 32.77
C GLY A 608 -14.35 -4.53 31.57
N LYS A 609 -14.06 -3.75 30.51
CA LYS A 609 -14.88 -3.65 29.30
C LYS A 609 -14.27 -4.45 28.15
N LYS A 610 -15.10 -4.83 27.18
CA LYS A 610 -14.57 -5.26 25.87
C LYS A 610 -14.03 -4.04 25.10
N PRO A 611 -12.96 -4.19 24.29
CA PRO A 611 -12.42 -3.09 23.51
C PRO A 611 -13.45 -2.44 22.58
N ASP A 612 -14.35 -3.21 21.96
CA ASP A 612 -15.38 -2.73 21.04
C ASP A 612 -16.56 -1.99 21.72
N GLU A 613 -16.63 -2.01 23.05
CA GLU A 613 -17.59 -1.27 23.87
C GLU A 613 -17.00 0.03 24.46
N LEU A 614 -15.70 0.29 24.26
CA LEU A 614 -14.97 1.39 24.88
C LEU A 614 -15.13 2.71 24.09
N ASN A 615 -15.53 3.79 24.77
CA ASN A 615 -15.53 5.15 24.22
C ASN A 615 -14.70 6.07 25.12
N ILE A 616 -13.54 6.54 24.66
CA ILE A 616 -12.62 7.38 25.46
C ILE A 616 -12.10 8.56 24.66
N ILE A 617 -11.67 9.60 25.39
CA ILE A 617 -10.82 10.65 24.85
C ILE A 617 -9.42 10.39 25.39
N ALA A 618 -8.48 10.06 24.51
CA ALA A 618 -7.09 9.78 24.87
C ALA A 618 -6.18 10.94 24.45
N LEU A 619 -5.24 11.31 25.33
CA LEU A 619 -4.27 12.38 25.13
C LEU A 619 -2.86 11.78 25.19
N HIS A 620 -2.19 11.64 24.05
CA HIS A 620 -0.77 11.31 24.02
C HIS A 620 0.03 12.61 24.06
N LEU A 621 0.60 12.96 25.21
CA LEU A 621 1.28 14.23 25.44
C LEU A 621 2.79 13.99 25.62
N GLY A 622 3.58 14.42 24.64
CA GLY A 622 5.04 14.34 24.63
C GLY A 622 5.65 15.52 23.85
N SER A 623 6.90 15.39 23.39
CA SER A 623 7.54 16.42 22.55
C SER A 623 6.81 16.66 21.22
N GLY A 624 6.15 15.61 20.69
CA GLY A 624 4.94 15.75 19.88
C GLY A 624 3.73 15.37 20.73
N ALA A 625 2.62 16.09 20.58
CA ALA A 625 1.39 15.85 21.32
C ALA A 625 0.20 15.63 20.37
N SER A 626 -0.70 14.71 20.70
CA SER A 626 -1.98 14.56 20.01
C SER A 626 -3.10 14.20 20.98
N ALA A 627 -4.34 14.36 20.50
CA ALA A 627 -5.54 13.85 21.14
C ALA A 627 -6.31 12.97 20.16
N CYS A 628 -6.97 11.92 20.64
CA CYS A 628 -7.80 11.01 19.84
C CYS A 628 -9.16 10.75 20.51
N ALA A 629 -10.22 10.85 19.71
CA ALA A 629 -11.54 10.33 20.05
C ALA A 629 -11.61 8.86 19.64
N ILE A 630 -11.79 7.97 20.62
CA ILE A 630 -11.94 6.53 20.39
C ILE A 630 -13.40 6.16 20.64
N LYS A 631 -14.01 5.46 19.68
CA LYS A 631 -15.43 5.08 19.68
C LYS A 631 -15.58 3.60 19.36
N GLY A 632 -16.13 2.82 20.27
CA GLY A 632 -16.17 1.36 20.19
C GLY A 632 -14.79 0.76 19.88
N GLY A 633 -13.77 1.19 20.62
CA GLY A 633 -12.39 0.72 20.48
C GLY A 633 -11.64 1.15 19.21
N LYS A 634 -12.26 1.97 18.35
CA LYS A 634 -11.69 2.40 17.06
C LYS A 634 -11.47 3.90 17.04
N SER A 635 -10.43 4.36 16.33
CA SER A 635 -10.21 5.79 16.11
C SER A 635 -11.39 6.39 15.35
N TRP A 636 -12.10 7.32 15.98
CA TRP A 636 -13.17 8.11 15.38
C TRP A 636 -12.63 9.42 14.81
N ASP A 637 -11.79 10.13 15.58
CA ASP A 637 -11.06 11.32 15.15
C ASP A 637 -9.73 11.45 15.89
N THR A 638 -8.79 12.22 15.34
CA THR A 638 -7.48 12.52 15.94
C THR A 638 -7.03 13.93 15.56
N SER A 639 -6.24 14.56 16.42
CA SER A 639 -5.89 15.98 16.30
C SER A 639 -4.90 16.23 15.17
N MET A 640 -4.03 15.24 14.90
CA MET A 640 -3.06 15.30 13.82
C MET A 640 -3.70 15.06 12.45
N GLY A 641 -3.06 15.63 11.42
CA GLY A 641 -3.64 15.83 10.10
C GLY A 641 -3.05 14.91 9.04
N LEU A 642 -2.74 15.52 7.89
CA LEU A 642 -1.85 14.96 6.86
C LEU A 642 -0.48 14.60 7.43
N THR A 643 0.06 15.43 8.33
CA THR A 643 1.35 15.22 9.00
C THR A 643 1.21 15.41 10.51
N PRO A 644 2.22 14.99 11.31
CA PRO A 644 2.29 15.22 12.76
C PRO A 644 2.41 16.69 13.21
N LEU A 645 2.23 17.65 12.29
CA LEU A 645 2.25 19.10 12.56
C LEU A 645 0.90 19.63 13.06
N ALA A 646 -0.21 19.15 12.49
CA ALA A 646 -1.53 19.67 12.83
C ALA A 646 -1.98 19.18 14.22
N GLY A 647 -2.91 19.90 14.83
CA GLY A 647 -3.47 19.56 16.12
C GLY A 647 -2.86 20.37 17.26
N LEU A 648 -2.41 19.66 18.31
CA LEU A 648 -1.78 20.28 19.47
C LEU A 648 -0.40 20.85 19.12
N PRO A 649 0.02 21.96 19.74
CA PRO A 649 1.41 22.41 19.68
C PRO A 649 2.36 21.34 20.26
N GLY A 650 3.58 21.30 19.77
CA GLY A 650 4.66 20.45 20.28
C GLY A 650 5.86 21.28 20.74
N ALA A 651 6.96 20.61 21.09
CA ALA A 651 8.17 21.27 21.55
C ALA A 651 8.76 22.24 20.52
N THR A 652 8.79 21.83 19.25
CA THR A 652 9.25 22.65 18.11
C THR A 652 8.18 22.84 17.03
N ARG A 653 6.99 22.27 17.23
CA ARG A 653 5.89 22.24 16.24
C ARG A 653 4.81 23.26 16.62
N SER A 654 4.32 24.01 15.64
CA SER A 654 3.29 25.04 15.87
C SER A 654 1.95 24.48 16.38
N GLY A 655 1.62 23.23 16.04
CA GLY A 655 0.24 22.76 16.07
C GLY A 655 -0.57 23.39 14.94
N SER A 656 -1.90 23.29 15.02
CA SER A 656 -2.81 23.95 14.08
C SER A 656 -2.71 25.49 14.19
N VAL A 657 -2.43 26.13 13.06
CA VAL A 657 -2.43 27.60 12.86
C VAL A 657 -3.24 27.95 11.61
N ASP A 658 -3.50 29.24 11.39
CA ASP A 658 -4.08 29.71 10.12
C ASP A 658 -3.15 29.34 8.94
N PRO A 659 -3.62 28.64 7.89
CA PRO A 659 -2.78 28.25 6.75
C PRO A 659 -2.12 29.42 6.01
N SER A 660 -2.69 30.63 6.10
CA SER A 660 -2.11 31.85 5.52
C SER A 660 -0.97 32.45 6.35
N LEU A 661 -0.91 32.16 7.67
CA LEU A 661 0.05 32.75 8.60
C LEU A 661 1.50 32.59 8.13
N VAL A 662 1.85 31.42 7.61
CA VAL A 662 3.23 31.11 7.20
C VAL A 662 3.69 32.05 6.07
N PHE A 663 2.82 32.39 5.12
CA PHE A 663 3.09 33.33 4.01
C PHE A 663 3.21 34.78 4.47
N HIS A 664 2.67 35.13 5.64
CA HIS A 664 2.88 36.42 6.29
C HIS A 664 4.11 36.43 7.21
N TYR A 665 4.51 35.28 7.74
CA TYR A 665 5.70 35.13 8.60
C TYR A 665 7.01 35.22 7.80
N ALA A 666 7.08 34.61 6.62
CA ALA A 666 8.24 34.70 5.74
C ALA A 666 7.84 34.69 4.25
N SER A 667 8.61 35.39 3.42
CA SER A 667 8.32 35.61 1.98
C SER A 667 8.85 34.50 1.06
N ASP A 668 9.65 33.59 1.58
CA ASP A 668 10.33 32.52 0.84
C ASP A 668 9.81 31.11 1.20
N VAL A 669 8.69 31.01 1.90
CA VAL A 669 8.15 29.77 2.49
C VAL A 669 7.88 28.64 1.49
N GLY A 670 7.63 28.96 0.21
CA GLY A 670 7.49 27.99 -0.87
C GLY A 670 8.80 27.52 -1.50
N LYS A 671 9.97 27.98 -1.04
CA LYS A 671 11.29 27.49 -1.47
C LYS A 671 11.73 26.29 -0.62
N LEU A 672 12.72 25.55 -1.10
CA LEU A 672 13.41 24.54 -0.30
C LEU A 672 14.12 25.19 0.90
N SER A 673 14.04 24.52 2.04
CA SER A 673 14.77 24.81 3.27
C SER A 673 16.29 24.64 3.08
N PRO A 674 17.14 25.41 3.79
CA PRO A 674 18.59 25.15 3.87
C PRO A 674 18.94 23.76 4.44
N SER A 675 18.04 23.17 5.24
CA SER A 675 18.15 21.82 5.81
C SER A 675 17.67 20.71 4.85
N SER A 676 17.24 21.06 3.63
CA SER A 676 16.80 20.10 2.62
C SER A 676 18.01 19.45 1.92
N THR A 677 17.97 18.12 1.74
CA THR A 677 18.98 17.36 0.98
C THR A 677 18.39 16.85 -0.35
N LYS A 678 19.16 16.09 -1.12
CA LYS A 678 18.64 15.42 -2.34
C LYS A 678 17.62 14.33 -2.02
N GLU A 679 17.74 13.72 -0.85
CA GLU A 679 16.90 12.64 -0.34
C GLU A 679 15.77 13.16 0.57
N LEU A 680 15.83 14.44 0.95
CA LEU A 680 14.97 15.05 1.97
C LEU A 680 14.49 16.42 1.50
N HIS A 681 13.43 16.44 0.69
CA HIS A 681 12.78 17.67 0.24
C HIS A 681 11.90 18.27 1.34
N ILE A 682 12.29 19.44 1.84
CA ILE A 682 11.57 20.17 2.90
C ILE A 682 11.39 21.61 2.43
N SER A 683 10.16 22.12 2.48
CA SER A 683 9.90 23.54 2.26
C SER A 683 10.29 24.40 3.45
N ARG A 684 10.62 25.68 3.22
CA ARG A 684 10.89 26.62 4.31
C ARG A 684 9.68 26.78 5.25
N ALA A 685 8.45 26.63 4.73
CA ALA A 685 7.23 26.54 5.54
C ALA A 685 7.28 25.38 6.56
N GLU A 686 7.62 24.17 6.11
CA GLU A 686 7.66 22.98 6.97
C GLU A 686 8.76 23.08 8.04
N GLU A 687 9.91 23.64 7.70
CA GLU A 687 11.00 23.87 8.66
C GLU A 687 10.57 24.85 9.76
N ILE A 688 10.03 26.02 9.39
CA ILE A 688 9.52 27.01 10.34
C ILE A 688 8.50 26.36 11.28
N LEU A 689 7.50 25.68 10.71
CA LEU A 689 6.37 25.14 11.47
C LEU A 689 6.71 23.88 12.29
N ASN A 690 7.73 23.08 11.92
CA ASN A 690 8.11 21.85 12.65
C ASN A 690 9.36 21.97 13.54
N LYS A 691 10.26 22.92 13.28
CA LYS A 691 11.59 23.01 13.94
C LYS A 691 11.82 24.34 14.67
N GLU A 692 11.20 25.43 14.19
CA GLU A 692 11.38 26.79 14.72
C GLU A 692 10.16 27.33 15.47
N SER A 693 9.10 26.53 15.62
CA SER A 693 7.83 26.90 16.27
C SER A 693 7.68 26.21 17.64
N GLY A 694 6.44 26.07 18.12
CA GLY A 694 6.13 25.37 19.36
C GLY A 694 6.51 26.15 20.62
N TRP A 695 6.42 25.51 21.80
CA TRP A 695 6.73 26.19 23.05
C TRP A 695 8.21 26.58 23.18
N LYS A 696 9.13 25.95 22.44
CA LYS A 696 10.53 26.39 22.34
C LYS A 696 10.65 27.82 21.76
N ALA A 697 9.81 28.17 20.78
CA ALA A 697 9.84 29.51 20.18
C ALA A 697 9.41 30.61 21.17
N LEU A 698 8.58 30.25 22.17
CA LEU A 698 8.12 31.15 23.23
C LEU A 698 9.11 31.20 24.40
N THR A 699 9.61 30.04 24.85
CA THR A 699 10.32 29.87 26.14
C THR A 699 11.82 29.61 26.03
N GLY A 700 12.34 29.41 24.81
CA GLY A 700 13.72 28.97 24.57
C GLY A 700 14.00 27.50 24.87
N THR A 701 13.11 26.77 25.57
CA THR A 701 13.31 25.37 25.98
C THR A 701 12.33 24.41 25.31
N THR A 702 12.79 23.19 25.02
CA THR A 702 11.91 22.07 24.60
C THR A 702 11.33 21.30 25.79
N ASN A 703 11.86 21.49 27.00
CA ASN A 703 11.47 20.71 28.18
C ASN A 703 10.21 21.29 28.84
N PHE A 704 9.06 20.65 28.61
CA PHE A 704 7.79 21.04 29.22
C PHE A 704 7.75 20.85 30.75
N GLY A 705 8.61 20.00 31.31
CA GLY A 705 8.77 19.89 32.76
C GLY A 705 9.25 21.21 33.37
N THR A 706 10.20 21.89 32.73
CA THR A 706 10.66 23.23 33.14
C THR A 706 9.53 24.25 33.07
N ILE A 707 8.74 24.24 31.99
CA ILE A 707 7.62 25.16 31.77
C ILE A 707 6.53 24.97 32.84
N SER A 708 6.11 23.73 33.09
CA SER A 708 5.05 23.41 34.06
C SER A 708 5.45 23.61 35.53
N SER A 709 6.75 23.56 35.85
CA SER A 709 7.25 23.70 37.22
C SER A 709 7.40 25.15 37.69
N ASN A 710 7.48 26.13 36.76
CA ASN A 710 7.86 27.50 37.10
C ASN A 710 7.18 28.62 36.26
N PRO A 711 5.92 28.48 35.80
CA PRO A 711 5.34 29.42 34.84
C PRO A 711 5.08 30.80 35.48
N ASP A 712 4.74 30.84 36.77
CA ASP A 712 4.40 32.07 37.51
C ASP A 712 5.59 33.06 37.64
N ASN A 713 6.81 32.62 37.36
CA ASN A 713 8.04 33.43 37.40
C ASN A 713 8.54 33.89 36.02
N ASP A 714 7.96 33.40 34.92
CA ASP A 714 8.31 33.80 33.54
C ASP A 714 7.04 33.90 32.68
N PRO A 715 6.61 35.12 32.29
CA PRO A 715 5.41 35.31 31.46
C PRO A 715 5.41 34.52 30.15
N ALA A 716 6.57 34.18 29.59
CA ALA A 716 6.64 33.35 28.39
C ALA A 716 6.37 31.87 28.69
N MET A 717 6.79 31.38 29.86
CA MET A 717 6.46 30.02 30.32
C MET A 717 4.99 29.90 30.69
N GLN A 718 4.41 30.90 31.37
CA GLN A 718 2.97 30.95 31.62
C GLN A 718 2.17 30.94 30.31
N LEU A 719 2.49 31.82 29.36
CA LEU A 719 1.84 31.86 28.05
C LEU A 719 1.93 30.52 27.30
N ALA A 720 3.09 29.85 27.35
CA ALA A 720 3.27 28.56 26.72
C ALA A 720 2.46 27.43 27.41
N PHE A 721 2.36 27.46 28.74
CA PHE A 721 1.55 26.52 29.52
C PHE A 721 0.06 26.71 29.23
N ASP A 722 -0.45 27.93 29.34
CA ASP A 722 -1.86 28.28 29.11
C ASP A 722 -2.30 27.93 27.69
N LEU A 723 -1.45 28.21 26.69
CA LEU A 723 -1.71 27.86 25.29
C LEU A 723 -1.81 26.34 25.11
N VAL A 724 -0.94 25.55 25.76
CA VAL A 724 -1.03 24.08 25.70
C VAL A 724 -2.32 23.56 26.36
N VAL A 725 -2.69 24.09 27.54
CA VAL A 725 -3.92 23.73 28.25
C VAL A 725 -5.16 24.05 27.40
N ASP A 726 -5.29 25.28 26.91
CA ASP A 726 -6.41 25.73 26.07
C ASP A 726 -6.59 24.84 24.83
N ARG A 727 -5.49 24.54 24.12
CA ARG A 727 -5.55 23.71 22.91
C ARG A 727 -5.95 22.26 23.23
N ILE A 728 -5.49 21.70 24.36
CA ILE A 728 -5.94 20.38 24.84
C ILE A 728 -7.45 20.41 25.11
N CYS A 729 -7.92 21.38 25.88
CA CYS A 729 -9.33 21.52 26.26
C CYS A 729 -10.25 21.72 25.06
N GLY A 730 -9.81 22.47 24.04
CA GLY A 730 -10.51 22.60 22.76
C GLY A 730 -10.74 21.26 22.04
N PHE A 731 -9.74 20.38 22.02
CA PHE A 731 -9.90 19.02 21.47
C PHE A 731 -10.79 18.14 22.36
N ILE A 732 -10.65 18.19 23.69
CA ILE A 732 -11.54 17.45 24.61
C ILE A 732 -13.01 17.82 24.37
N GLY A 733 -13.34 19.12 24.30
CA GLY A 733 -14.70 19.59 24.04
C GLY A 733 -15.24 19.11 22.69
N SER A 734 -14.46 19.25 21.62
CA SER A 734 -14.83 18.76 20.28
C SER A 734 -15.07 17.25 20.23
N TYR A 735 -14.22 16.47 20.90
CA TYR A 735 -14.32 15.02 20.93
C TYR A 735 -15.42 14.51 21.84
N PHE A 736 -15.70 15.20 22.95
CA PHE A 736 -16.85 14.91 23.79
C PHE A 736 -18.17 15.07 23.01
N VAL A 737 -18.31 16.14 22.21
CA VAL A 737 -19.46 16.35 21.32
C VAL A 737 -19.51 15.29 20.21
N SER A 738 -18.36 14.96 19.60
CA SER A 738 -18.24 13.92 18.56
C SER A 738 -18.66 12.52 19.04
N LEU A 739 -18.34 12.21 20.30
CA LEU A 739 -18.75 11.00 21.02
C LEU A 739 -20.15 11.13 21.66
N ARG A 740 -20.88 12.24 21.41
CA ARG A 740 -22.24 12.51 21.92
C ARG A 740 -22.35 12.43 23.45
N GLY A 741 -21.28 12.82 24.16
CA GLY A 741 -21.15 12.74 25.61
C GLY A 741 -21.01 11.32 26.17
N GLN A 742 -20.96 10.29 25.33
CA GLN A 742 -20.68 8.90 25.70
C GLN A 742 -19.17 8.73 25.79
N VAL A 743 -18.61 9.15 26.93
CA VAL A 743 -17.17 9.08 27.23
C VAL A 743 -17.01 8.40 28.58
N ASP A 744 -16.36 7.25 28.58
CA ASP A 744 -16.07 6.42 29.74
C ASP A 744 -14.95 7.03 30.60
N ALA A 745 -13.89 7.49 29.91
CA ALA A 745 -12.70 8.07 30.52
C ALA A 745 -12.07 9.16 29.64
N LEU A 746 -11.49 10.15 30.31
CA LEU A 746 -10.41 10.99 29.77
C LEU A 746 -9.09 10.34 30.19
N VAL A 747 -8.20 10.04 29.24
CA VAL A 747 -6.95 9.30 29.49
C VAL A 747 -5.74 10.15 29.13
N PHE A 748 -4.87 10.40 30.10
CA PHE A 748 -3.56 11.06 29.90
C PHE A 748 -2.46 10.01 29.73
N ALA A 749 -1.63 10.17 28.71
CA ALA A 749 -0.52 9.26 28.40
C ALA A 749 0.66 10.03 27.79
N GLY A 750 1.80 9.34 27.62
CA GLY A 750 3.02 9.92 27.08
C GLY A 750 3.79 10.73 28.12
N GLY A 751 5.06 11.00 27.84
CA GLY A 751 6.02 11.48 28.85
C GLY A 751 5.66 12.80 29.57
N ILE A 752 4.80 13.66 29.00
CA ILE A 752 4.26 14.84 29.67
C ILE A 752 2.97 14.47 30.43
N GLY A 753 2.04 13.76 29.78
CA GLY A 753 0.74 13.39 30.36
C GLY A 753 0.87 12.48 31.60
N GLU A 754 1.88 11.62 31.62
CA GLU A 754 2.22 10.74 32.75
C GLU A 754 2.87 11.48 33.91
N LYS A 755 3.67 12.54 33.65
CA LYS A 755 4.55 13.16 34.65
C LYS A 755 4.09 14.52 35.18
N SER A 756 3.32 15.29 34.41
CA SER A 756 2.91 16.64 34.81
C SER A 756 1.57 16.61 35.54
N GLU A 757 1.61 16.52 36.88
CA GLU A 757 0.43 16.60 37.74
C GLU A 757 -0.36 17.90 37.53
N ARG A 758 0.34 19.05 37.46
CA ARG A 758 -0.26 20.38 37.23
C ARG A 758 -1.02 20.42 35.91
N LEU A 759 -0.44 19.89 34.81
CA LEU A 759 -1.12 19.89 33.51
C LEU A 759 -2.43 19.08 33.57
N ARG A 760 -2.44 17.95 34.28
CA ARG A 760 -3.67 17.14 34.44
C ARG A 760 -4.72 17.89 35.24
N SER A 761 -4.35 18.51 36.37
CA SER A 761 -5.28 19.30 37.19
C SER A 761 -5.91 20.45 36.40
N GLU A 762 -5.10 21.28 35.75
CA GLU A 762 -5.54 22.48 35.01
C GLU A 762 -6.44 22.12 33.82
N VAL A 763 -6.08 21.07 33.07
CA VAL A 763 -6.93 20.55 31.97
C VAL A 763 -8.26 20.03 32.52
N VAL A 764 -8.26 19.25 33.61
CA VAL A 764 -9.48 18.66 34.17
C VAL A 764 -10.39 19.72 34.79
N ASP A 765 -9.83 20.74 35.45
CA ASP A 765 -10.61 21.87 35.99
C ASP A 765 -11.30 22.65 34.86
N GLN A 766 -10.56 23.00 33.79
CA GLN A 766 -11.12 23.75 32.67
C GLN A 766 -12.23 22.97 31.92
N VAL A 767 -12.17 21.63 31.88
CA VAL A 767 -13.24 20.77 31.30
C VAL A 767 -14.21 20.19 32.34
N SER A 768 -14.19 20.67 33.59
CA SER A 768 -15.05 20.18 34.68
C SER A 768 -16.55 20.27 34.36
N CYS A 769 -16.95 21.22 33.51
CA CYS A 769 -18.31 21.37 32.98
C CYS A 769 -18.80 20.13 32.20
N LEU A 770 -17.89 19.29 31.69
CA LEU A 770 -18.19 18.02 31.03
C LEU A 770 -18.35 16.85 32.03
N GLY A 771 -18.22 17.10 33.33
CA GLY A 771 -18.41 16.12 34.39
C GLY A 771 -17.19 15.25 34.71
N PHE A 772 -15.98 15.73 34.38
CA PHE A 772 -14.72 15.21 34.89
C PHE A 772 -14.33 15.95 36.18
N SER A 773 -13.64 15.27 37.08
CA SER A 773 -12.98 15.86 38.25
C SER A 773 -11.80 14.98 38.66
N ILE A 774 -10.79 15.57 39.29
CA ILE A 774 -9.53 14.91 39.66
C ILE A 774 -9.47 14.71 41.18
N ASP A 775 -8.78 13.66 41.63
CA ASP A 775 -8.35 13.51 43.01
C ASP A 775 -6.91 14.03 43.13
N GLU A 776 -6.73 15.16 43.80
CA GLU A 776 -5.45 15.85 43.88
C GLU A 776 -4.38 15.14 44.71
N ASP A 777 -4.77 14.23 45.60
CA ASP A 777 -3.80 13.46 46.37
C ASP A 777 -3.33 12.25 45.55
N VAL A 778 -4.25 11.57 44.86
CA VAL A 778 -3.89 10.48 43.93
C VAL A 778 -3.10 11.00 42.72
N ASN A 779 -3.44 12.17 42.18
CA ASN A 779 -2.76 12.80 41.03
C ASN A 779 -1.26 13.03 41.26
N LYS A 780 -0.86 13.32 42.51
CA LYS A 780 0.54 13.54 42.94
C LYS A 780 1.31 12.25 43.24
N THR A 781 0.61 11.11 43.35
CA THR A 781 1.30 9.84 43.59
C THR A 781 2.11 9.40 42.38
N ARG A 782 3.18 8.65 42.64
CA ARG A 782 3.93 8.01 41.56
C ARG A 782 3.08 6.91 40.94
N MET A 783 2.86 6.99 39.64
CA MET A 783 2.16 5.96 38.87
C MET A 783 3.02 4.68 38.82
N GLU A 784 2.59 3.63 39.54
CA GLU A 784 3.26 2.32 39.56
C GLU A 784 2.56 1.26 38.67
N LYS A 785 1.34 1.55 38.22
CA LYS A 785 0.52 0.67 37.39
C LYS A 785 0.40 1.23 35.97
N THR A 786 0.30 0.34 34.99
CA THR A 786 0.07 0.67 33.57
C THR A 786 -1.11 1.62 33.39
N VAL A 787 -2.21 1.42 34.13
CA VAL A 787 -3.32 2.36 34.23
C VAL A 787 -3.61 2.68 35.69
N THR A 788 -3.73 3.96 36.01
CA THR A 788 -4.11 4.47 37.33
C THR A 788 -5.29 5.42 37.21
N ASP A 789 -6.30 5.24 38.03
CA ASP A 789 -7.47 6.13 38.12
C ASP A 789 -7.15 7.28 39.08
N ILE A 790 -7.19 8.50 38.55
CA ILE A 790 -6.96 9.75 39.29
C ILE A 790 -8.26 10.58 39.36
N GLY A 791 -9.41 9.98 39.04
CA GLY A 791 -10.70 10.65 39.09
C GLY A 791 -11.18 10.92 40.51
N GLY A 792 -11.68 12.13 40.77
CA GLY A 792 -12.29 12.50 42.05
C GLY A 792 -13.52 11.65 42.36
N SER A 793 -13.78 11.39 43.65
CA SER A 793 -14.91 10.55 44.10
C SER A 793 -16.31 11.06 43.66
N SER A 794 -16.43 12.35 43.36
CA SER A 794 -17.63 13.00 42.81
C SER A 794 -17.75 12.91 41.27
N SER A 795 -16.76 12.34 40.57
CA SER A 795 -16.68 12.40 39.12
C SER A 795 -17.75 11.56 38.44
N LYS A 796 -18.40 12.11 37.41
CA LYS A 796 -19.38 11.37 36.59
C LYS A 796 -18.70 10.49 35.53
N ARG A 797 -17.41 10.72 35.27
CA ARG A 797 -16.58 10.06 34.25
C ARG A 797 -15.17 9.82 34.81
N ARG A 798 -14.46 8.79 34.35
CA ARG A 798 -13.13 8.49 34.89
C ARG A 798 -12.08 9.43 34.31
N VAL A 799 -11.04 9.68 35.09
CA VAL A 799 -9.83 10.39 34.63
C VAL A 799 -8.67 9.44 34.91
N LEU A 800 -8.01 8.98 33.87
CA LEU A 800 -7.00 7.92 33.96
C LEU A 800 -5.64 8.44 33.50
N VAL A 801 -4.58 7.91 34.10
CA VAL A 801 -3.21 8.00 33.56
C VAL A 801 -2.82 6.63 33.04
N CYS A 802 -2.35 6.56 31.79
CA CYS A 802 -1.89 5.34 31.13
C CYS A 802 -0.41 5.47 30.76
N GLN A 803 0.45 4.65 31.36
CA GLN A 803 1.85 4.53 30.98
C GLN A 803 1.93 3.75 29.66
N THR A 804 2.21 4.44 28.55
CA THR A 804 2.16 3.83 27.22
C THR A 804 3.46 3.11 26.87
N ASP A 805 3.35 1.91 26.28
CA ASP A 805 4.49 1.17 25.73
C ASP A 805 4.27 0.85 24.25
N GLU A 806 4.84 1.70 23.39
CA GLU A 806 4.76 1.53 21.92
C GLU A 806 5.55 0.29 21.46
N GLN A 807 6.69 0.00 22.08
CA GLN A 807 7.52 -1.15 21.73
C GLN A 807 6.82 -2.46 22.06
N PHE A 808 6.19 -2.55 23.23
CA PHE A 808 5.38 -3.71 23.60
C PHE A 808 4.20 -3.91 22.65
N GLU A 809 3.47 -2.85 22.30
CA GLU A 809 2.30 -3.00 21.41
C GLU A 809 2.70 -3.43 19.99
N MET A 810 3.85 -2.95 19.47
CA MET A 810 4.42 -3.48 18.22
C MET A 810 4.82 -4.96 18.33
N ALA A 811 5.56 -5.32 19.38
CA ALA A 811 5.98 -6.71 19.58
C ALA A 811 4.78 -7.65 19.78
N ARG A 812 3.76 -7.20 20.51
CA ARG A 812 2.50 -7.91 20.74
C ARG A 812 1.73 -8.09 19.44
N SER A 813 1.57 -7.03 18.65
CA SER A 813 0.88 -7.10 17.37
C SER A 813 1.54 -8.09 16.40
N CYS A 814 2.86 -8.28 16.48
CA CYS A 814 3.57 -9.29 15.69
C CYS A 814 3.57 -10.69 16.34
N ALA A 815 3.46 -10.78 17.66
CA ALA A 815 3.33 -12.06 18.38
C ALA A 815 1.93 -12.70 18.26
N GLU A 816 0.90 -11.92 17.97
CA GLU A 816 -0.48 -12.37 17.82
C GLU A 816 -0.92 -12.65 16.37
N ASP A 817 -0.23 -12.10 15.36
CA ASP A 817 -0.55 -12.32 13.94
C ASP A 817 0.19 -13.56 13.39
N GLU A 818 -0.55 -14.64 13.12
CA GLU A 818 -0.03 -15.90 12.57
C GLU A 818 0.75 -15.70 11.25
N ALA A 819 0.53 -14.61 10.51
CA ALA A 819 1.24 -14.33 9.26
C ALA A 819 2.74 -14.02 9.43
N PHE A 820 3.22 -13.83 10.67
CA PHE A 820 4.63 -13.54 10.99
C PHE A 820 5.38 -14.69 11.70
N TRP A 821 4.85 -15.93 11.73
CA TRP A 821 5.42 -17.05 12.51
C TRP A 821 5.85 -18.27 11.70
#